data_AF-A0A2N2JM35-F1
#
_entry.id   AF-A0A2N2JM35-F1
#
_cell.length_a   1.000
_cell.length_b   1.000
_cell.length_c   1.000
_cell.angle_alpha   90.00
_cell.angle_beta   90.00
_cell.angle_gamma   90.00
#
_symmetry.space_group_name_H-M   'P 1'
#
loop_
_entity.id
_entity.type
_entity.pdbx_description
1 polymer ?
#
loop_
_entity_poly.entity_id
_entity_poly.type
_entity_poly.pdbx_seq_one_letter_code
_entity_poly.pdbx_strand_id
1 'polypeptide(L)'
;MDYVLPAIQREFTWRPDQIAGLFDSLMQGYPIGSLLFWKVEPEHSADYTWYGVIRDYHQKKNAHCPKLDLPSRPLVAILDGQQRLTSLNIGLRGSHAEKAPRMWWNNPDAFPVKHLYLNLLDHAAANEQGFKFDFRFLTARKAAAERDDTHVWFKVSEVYDFKEDFDVILALQGMELGNNQQAARLLHRLYAVVNKDLVLPYFEETEQDLDKVLNIFIRVNSAGTPLSYSDLLLSIATAQWRDVDAREAIHGIVDELNETRHAFQLSKDLVLKAGLMLSDIPSVQFRVTNFNSRNMRTLEENWQGIAAALKLAVELLADFGFSRQTLAADSVIIPVAYYLYKRGLGESYLTAVRHAEDREGLRGWVCRSLVKSGVWGSGLDTLLLALRVALRDHGGDGFPVDEVDAAMAKRGKVLRFTEDEIQDLLDSAYGDKRTFALLALLYPFVDLRNVFHADHVFPRSRFTVAKLRNAGVPEDRIEVFHDKANRLANLQLLEGSANKSKQDKLPAAWLAERYPDEGARANYCDLHDLGAVPDGILDFEHFYEARRDRIAARLRAVLKGNGSTAEDEVDPDDSGGHGEGAPDAAGSAPGEAASAVLEASSPSAGVSFRAVLAAIDARPPDGLIPGLHRVRGYQAWRPDEQHWALHYELLAHEGTPPTIEIHIEHRNLVVHARPLLAEWATSLAPEFQHAQLEFDPTWSRNKGRLTLTHPDQTDVATRADDFVRLVQLTKHALWPDAFTE
;
A
#
# COMPACT_ATOMS: atom_id res chain seq x y z
N MET A 1 -15.78 11.87 -18.24
CA MET A 1 -15.38 11.29 -16.95
C MET A 1 -14.85 9.91 -17.26
N ASP A 2 -13.56 9.66 -17.05
CA ASP A 2 -12.95 8.37 -17.39
C ASP A 2 -12.85 7.48 -16.14
N TYR A 3 -13.26 6.22 -16.27
CA TYR A 3 -13.12 5.24 -15.21
C TYR A 3 -11.76 4.54 -15.31
N VAL A 4 -11.04 4.53 -14.19
CA VAL A 4 -9.66 4.04 -14.09
C VAL A 4 -9.47 3.13 -12.88
N LEU A 5 -8.45 2.28 -12.95
CA LEU A 5 -8.00 1.45 -11.85
C LEU A 5 -6.73 2.07 -11.24
N PRO A 6 -6.68 2.37 -9.94
CA PRO A 6 -5.45 2.83 -9.30
C PRO A 6 -4.45 1.68 -9.15
N ALA A 7 -3.15 2.00 -9.11
CA ALA A 7 -2.04 1.04 -8.96
C ALA A 7 -2.08 0.14 -7.70
N ILE A 8 -2.94 0.48 -6.74
CA ILE A 8 -3.22 -0.35 -5.57
C ILE A 8 -4.04 -1.61 -5.90
N GLN A 9 -4.80 -1.59 -6.99
CA GLN A 9 -5.68 -2.71 -7.33
C GLN A 9 -4.88 -3.97 -7.66
N ARG A 10 -5.39 -5.12 -7.24
CA ARG A 10 -4.83 -6.43 -7.64
C ARG A 10 -5.14 -6.72 -9.10
N GLU A 11 -4.38 -7.63 -9.69
CA GLU A 11 -4.67 -8.11 -11.05
C GLU A 11 -6.02 -8.85 -11.12
N PHE A 12 -6.53 -9.04 -12.34
CA PHE A 12 -7.74 -9.83 -12.55
C PHE A 12 -7.49 -11.32 -12.27
N THR A 13 -8.24 -11.90 -11.33
CA THR A 13 -8.05 -13.30 -10.89
C THR A 13 -9.29 -14.17 -11.00
N TRP A 14 -10.43 -13.64 -11.46
CA TRP A 14 -11.67 -14.42 -11.56
C TRP A 14 -11.61 -15.43 -12.70
N ARG A 15 -12.01 -16.67 -12.40
CA ARG A 15 -12.09 -17.78 -13.35
C ARG A 15 -13.39 -17.72 -14.16
N PRO A 16 -13.45 -18.37 -15.35
CA PRO A 16 -14.67 -18.43 -16.17
C PRO A 16 -15.95 -18.80 -15.40
N ASP A 17 -15.88 -19.75 -14.47
CA ASP A 17 -17.04 -20.19 -13.68
C ASP A 17 -17.56 -19.09 -12.73
N GLN A 18 -16.68 -18.24 -12.20
CA GLN A 18 -17.08 -17.11 -11.35
C GLN A 18 -17.76 -16.01 -12.17
N ILE A 19 -17.28 -15.78 -13.39
CA ILE A 19 -17.93 -14.87 -14.34
C ILE A 19 -19.32 -15.44 -14.71
N ALA A 20 -19.42 -16.73 -15.04
CA ALA A 20 -20.71 -17.37 -15.32
C ALA A 20 -21.69 -17.26 -14.14
N GLY A 21 -21.22 -17.49 -12.91
CA GLY A 21 -22.03 -17.33 -11.70
C GLY A 21 -22.50 -15.89 -11.45
N LEU A 22 -21.71 -14.88 -11.85
CA LEU A 22 -22.13 -13.48 -11.80
C LEU A 22 -23.30 -13.19 -12.75
N PHE A 23 -23.23 -13.68 -14.00
CA PHE A 23 -24.30 -13.52 -14.97
C PHE A 23 -25.55 -14.32 -14.59
N ASP A 24 -25.39 -15.52 -14.03
CA ASP A 24 -26.49 -16.29 -13.46
C ASP A 24 -27.19 -15.52 -12.32
N SER A 25 -26.42 -14.95 -11.38
CA SER A 25 -26.94 -14.12 -10.29
C SER A 25 -27.74 -12.92 -10.81
N LEU A 26 -27.22 -12.24 -11.85
CA LEU A 26 -27.91 -11.13 -12.52
C LEU A 26 -29.24 -11.57 -13.15
N MET A 27 -29.24 -12.69 -13.88
CA MET A 27 -30.45 -13.25 -14.48
C MET A 27 -31.49 -13.63 -13.43
N GLN A 28 -31.06 -14.16 -12.28
CA GLN A 28 -31.91 -14.49 -11.14
C GLN A 28 -32.41 -13.28 -10.34
N GLY A 29 -31.85 -12.08 -10.57
CA GLY A 29 -32.19 -10.86 -9.84
C GLY A 29 -31.56 -10.76 -8.46
N TYR A 30 -30.44 -11.46 -8.22
CA TYR A 30 -29.70 -11.37 -6.96
C TYR A 30 -28.81 -10.13 -6.92
N PRO A 31 -28.64 -9.51 -5.73
CA PRO A 31 -27.75 -8.37 -5.58
C PRO A 31 -26.29 -8.81 -5.77
N ILE A 32 -25.54 -8.07 -6.58
CA ILE A 32 -24.12 -8.34 -6.87
C ILE A 32 -23.14 -7.44 -6.09
N GLY A 33 -23.65 -6.74 -5.07
CA GLY A 33 -22.90 -5.79 -4.25
C GLY A 33 -22.80 -4.39 -4.88
N SER A 34 -22.29 -3.43 -4.10
CA SER A 34 -22.06 -2.06 -4.55
C SER A 34 -20.65 -1.88 -5.15
N LEU A 35 -20.46 -0.78 -5.87
CA LEU A 35 -19.16 -0.28 -6.28
C LEU A 35 -18.70 0.82 -5.32
N LEU A 36 -17.39 1.00 -5.19
CA LEU A 36 -16.80 2.15 -4.53
C LEU A 36 -15.95 2.91 -5.54
N PHE A 37 -16.28 4.17 -5.75
CA PHE A 37 -15.59 5.09 -6.64
C PHE A 37 -14.89 6.18 -5.83
N TRP A 38 -13.82 6.70 -6.41
CA TRP A 38 -13.14 7.89 -5.93
C TRP A 38 -13.02 8.88 -7.07
N LYS A 39 -13.64 10.05 -6.90
CA LYS A 39 -13.54 11.16 -7.84
C LYS A 39 -12.23 11.88 -7.60
N VAL A 40 -11.33 11.82 -8.57
CA VAL A 40 -9.99 12.41 -8.52
C VAL A 40 -10.01 13.72 -9.29
N GLU A 41 -9.64 14.80 -8.61
CA GLU A 41 -9.56 16.11 -9.23
C GLU A 41 -8.31 16.22 -10.14
N PRO A 42 -8.34 17.04 -11.21
CA PRO A 42 -7.27 17.14 -12.20
C PRO A 42 -5.89 17.37 -11.60
N GLU A 43 -5.80 18.17 -10.53
CA GLU A 43 -4.55 18.54 -9.87
C GLU A 43 -3.83 17.33 -9.26
N HIS A 44 -4.59 16.32 -8.81
CA HIS A 44 -4.05 15.12 -8.18
C HIS A 44 -3.94 13.93 -9.16
N SER A 45 -4.51 14.04 -10.36
CA SER A 45 -4.52 12.95 -11.33
C SER A 45 -3.11 12.54 -11.81
N ALA A 46 -2.15 13.46 -11.84
CA ALA A 46 -0.78 13.20 -12.28
C ALA A 46 0.12 12.56 -11.19
N ASP A 47 -0.33 12.57 -9.94
CA ASP A 47 0.44 12.01 -8.82
C ASP A 47 0.42 10.47 -8.79
N TYR A 48 -0.43 9.86 -9.62
CA TYR A 48 -0.72 8.43 -9.57
C TYR A 48 -0.56 7.74 -10.92
N THR A 49 -0.29 6.44 -10.84
CA THR A 49 -0.36 5.57 -12.01
C THR A 49 -1.73 4.93 -12.11
N TRP A 50 -2.33 5.05 -13.30
CA TRP A 50 -3.66 4.55 -13.61
C TRP A 50 -3.59 3.40 -14.59
N TYR A 51 -4.55 2.49 -14.47
CA TYR A 51 -4.69 1.32 -15.31
C TYR A 51 -6.09 1.21 -15.90
N GLY A 52 -6.20 0.57 -17.07
CA GLY A 52 -7.45 0.32 -17.75
C GLY A 52 -8.16 -0.94 -17.25
N VAL A 53 -9.48 -1.00 -17.47
CA VAL A 53 -10.28 -2.20 -17.20
C VAL A 53 -10.11 -3.17 -18.38
N ILE A 54 -9.71 -4.40 -18.11
CA ILE A 54 -9.48 -5.41 -19.14
C ILE A 54 -10.80 -5.73 -19.86
N ARG A 55 -10.76 -5.74 -21.19
CA ARG A 55 -11.86 -6.24 -22.05
C ARG A 55 -11.57 -7.64 -22.57
N ASP A 56 -10.37 -7.85 -23.12
CA ASP A 56 -9.95 -9.11 -23.73
C ASP A 56 -8.86 -9.77 -22.89
N TYR A 57 -9.24 -10.61 -21.93
CA TYR A 57 -8.30 -11.26 -21.02
C TYR A 57 -7.53 -12.37 -21.74
N HIS A 58 -6.20 -12.33 -21.65
CA HIS A 58 -5.35 -13.40 -22.18
C HIS A 58 -4.25 -13.72 -21.18
N GLN A 59 -4.31 -14.90 -20.55
CA GLN A 59 -3.42 -15.31 -19.44
C GLN A 59 -1.91 -15.18 -19.73
N LYS A 60 -1.48 -15.28 -21.00
CA LYS A 60 -0.10 -15.04 -21.43
C LYS A 60 0.20 -13.63 -21.99
N LYS A 61 -0.67 -13.07 -22.82
CA LYS A 61 -0.37 -11.84 -23.60
C LYS A 61 -1.00 -10.57 -23.03
N ASN A 62 -2.06 -10.71 -22.24
CA ASN A 62 -2.85 -9.61 -21.69
C ASN A 62 -3.44 -10.03 -20.34
N ALA A 63 -2.55 -10.44 -19.43
CA ALA A 63 -2.90 -10.87 -18.09
C ALA A 63 -2.99 -9.71 -17.11
N HIS A 64 -2.34 -8.60 -17.46
CA HIS A 64 -2.18 -7.41 -16.64
C HIS A 64 -3.11 -6.30 -17.12
N CYS A 65 -3.56 -5.46 -16.18
CA CYS A 65 -4.29 -4.25 -16.54
C CYS A 65 -3.34 -3.31 -17.32
N PRO A 66 -3.76 -2.74 -18.48
CA PRO A 66 -2.88 -1.88 -19.26
C PRO A 66 -2.64 -0.56 -18.53
N LYS A 67 -1.39 -0.13 -18.42
CA LYS A 67 -1.03 1.20 -17.88
C LYS A 67 -1.57 2.28 -18.81
N LEU A 68 -2.18 3.31 -18.24
CA LEU A 68 -2.74 4.44 -18.97
C LEU A 68 -1.84 5.66 -18.78
N ASP A 69 -1.58 6.35 -19.88
CA ASP A 69 -1.01 7.69 -19.86
C ASP A 69 -2.16 8.69 -20.05
N LEU A 70 -2.52 9.40 -18.97
CA LEU A 70 -3.70 10.25 -18.95
C LEU A 70 -3.26 11.71 -18.72
N PRO A 71 -3.76 12.67 -19.54
CA PRO A 71 -3.57 14.09 -19.26
C PRO A 71 -4.31 14.46 -17.96
N SER A 72 -3.90 15.55 -17.32
CA SER A 72 -4.53 16.04 -16.09
C SER A 72 -5.99 16.43 -16.32
N ARG A 73 -6.91 15.57 -15.90
CA ARG A 73 -8.36 15.73 -16.03
C ARG A 73 -9.10 15.03 -14.89
N PRO A 74 -10.40 15.30 -14.69
CA PRO A 74 -11.16 14.60 -13.66
C PRO A 74 -11.30 13.12 -14.00
N LEU A 75 -10.91 12.25 -13.05
CA LEU A 75 -10.96 10.79 -13.19
C LEU A 75 -11.88 10.18 -12.14
N VAL A 76 -12.42 9.00 -12.43
CA VAL A 76 -13.16 8.19 -11.46
C VAL A 76 -12.39 6.89 -11.22
N ALA A 77 -11.69 6.80 -10.11
CA ALA A 77 -10.93 5.63 -9.71
C ALA A 77 -11.84 4.58 -9.06
N ILE A 78 -11.78 3.34 -9.52
CA ILE A 78 -12.56 2.24 -8.96
C ILE A 78 -11.77 1.64 -7.79
N LEU A 79 -12.29 1.79 -6.57
CA LEU A 79 -11.68 1.30 -5.32
C LEU A 79 -12.20 -0.09 -4.92
N ASP A 80 -13.49 -0.38 -5.13
CA ASP A 80 -14.05 -1.73 -4.93
C ASP A 80 -14.94 -2.15 -6.10
N GLY A 81 -15.00 -3.47 -6.33
CA GLY A 81 -15.79 -4.06 -7.40
C GLY A 81 -15.06 -4.21 -8.73
N GLN A 82 -13.74 -3.98 -8.76
CA GLN A 82 -12.89 -4.16 -9.95
C GLN A 82 -13.12 -5.52 -10.63
N GLN A 83 -13.11 -6.62 -9.88
CA GLN A 83 -13.25 -7.97 -10.45
C GLN A 83 -14.64 -8.18 -11.08
N ARG A 84 -15.70 -7.65 -10.44
CA ARG A 84 -17.07 -7.68 -10.97
C ARG A 84 -17.18 -6.87 -12.24
N LEU A 85 -16.69 -5.63 -12.23
CA LEU A 85 -16.73 -4.73 -13.39
C LEU A 85 -15.95 -5.30 -14.58
N THR A 86 -14.76 -5.85 -14.34
CA THR A 86 -13.93 -6.50 -15.36
C THR A 86 -14.62 -7.73 -15.93
N SER A 87 -15.24 -8.56 -15.07
CA SER A 87 -16.00 -9.75 -15.49
C SER A 87 -17.18 -9.40 -16.40
N LEU A 88 -17.92 -8.33 -16.07
CA LEU A 88 -19.00 -7.83 -16.90
C LEU A 88 -18.49 -7.29 -18.24
N ASN A 89 -17.37 -6.56 -18.24
CA ASN A 89 -16.75 -6.06 -19.47
C ASN A 89 -16.29 -7.21 -20.40
N ILE A 90 -15.66 -8.24 -19.83
CA ILE A 90 -15.27 -9.46 -20.56
C ILE A 90 -16.51 -10.17 -21.12
N GLY A 91 -17.53 -10.40 -20.31
CA GLY A 91 -18.72 -11.16 -20.72
C GLY A 91 -19.58 -10.46 -21.77
N LEU A 92 -19.72 -9.13 -21.68
CA LEU A 92 -20.60 -8.35 -22.56
C LEU A 92 -19.91 -7.79 -23.80
N ARG A 93 -18.59 -7.63 -23.80
CA ARG A 93 -17.87 -6.93 -24.88
C ARG A 93 -16.59 -7.60 -25.34
N GLY A 94 -16.10 -8.58 -24.59
CA GLY A 94 -14.74 -9.07 -24.75
C GLY A 94 -14.64 -10.58 -24.84
N SER A 95 -13.50 -11.07 -24.37
CA SER A 95 -13.11 -12.47 -24.49
C SER A 95 -12.22 -12.91 -23.33
N HIS A 96 -12.15 -14.23 -23.13
CA HIS A 96 -11.32 -14.86 -22.11
C HIS A 96 -10.50 -15.99 -22.73
N ALA A 97 -9.18 -15.89 -22.61
CA ALA A 97 -8.23 -16.89 -23.09
C ALA A 97 -7.32 -17.35 -21.94
N GLU A 98 -7.54 -18.57 -21.47
CA GLU A 98 -6.73 -19.25 -20.46
C GLU A 98 -6.07 -20.49 -21.06
N LYS A 99 -5.00 -20.96 -20.41
CA LYS A 99 -4.28 -22.14 -20.85
C LYS A 99 -5.18 -23.38 -20.82
N ALA A 100 -5.32 -24.01 -21.97
CA ALA A 100 -6.00 -25.30 -22.10
C ALA A 100 -5.25 -26.40 -21.30
N PRO A 101 -5.99 -27.27 -20.60
CA PRO A 101 -5.41 -28.45 -19.96
C PRO A 101 -4.63 -29.30 -20.96
N ARG A 102 -3.52 -29.91 -20.52
CA ARG A 102 -2.68 -30.83 -21.33
C ARG A 102 -1.96 -30.21 -22.53
N MET A 103 -2.06 -28.90 -22.76
CA MET A 103 -1.28 -28.18 -23.77
C MET A 103 -0.04 -27.52 -23.14
N TRP A 104 1.04 -27.42 -23.90
CA TRP A 104 2.29 -26.79 -23.46
C TRP A 104 2.21 -25.27 -23.60
N TRP A 105 2.92 -24.51 -22.75
CA TRP A 105 2.84 -23.03 -22.69
C TRP A 105 3.36 -22.32 -23.96
N ASN A 106 4.20 -23.01 -24.74
CA ASN A 106 4.75 -22.55 -26.01
C ASN A 106 3.89 -22.94 -27.22
N ASN A 107 2.84 -23.75 -27.05
CA ASN A 107 1.94 -24.11 -28.14
C ASN A 107 1.07 -22.90 -28.53
N PRO A 108 1.05 -22.48 -29.80
CA PRO A 108 0.23 -21.36 -30.28
C PRO A 108 -1.26 -21.51 -29.98
N ASP A 109 -1.77 -22.74 -29.95
CA ASP A 109 -3.19 -23.06 -29.73
C ASP A 109 -3.54 -23.29 -28.25
N ALA A 110 -2.57 -23.15 -27.34
CA ALA A 110 -2.78 -23.40 -25.91
C ALA A 110 -3.73 -22.41 -25.23
N PHE A 111 -4.02 -21.26 -25.84
CA PHE A 111 -4.86 -20.20 -25.27
C PHE A 111 -6.03 -19.90 -26.21
N PRO A 112 -7.02 -20.80 -26.32
CA PRO A 112 -8.16 -20.56 -27.18
C PRO A 112 -8.97 -19.36 -26.67
N VAL A 113 -9.28 -18.43 -27.58
CA VAL A 113 -10.16 -17.29 -27.30
C VAL A 113 -11.59 -17.80 -27.15
N LYS A 114 -12.16 -17.61 -25.95
CA LYS A 114 -13.54 -18.00 -25.63
C LYS A 114 -14.38 -16.76 -25.38
N HIS A 115 -15.66 -16.84 -25.69
CA HIS A 115 -16.67 -15.84 -25.32
C HIS A 115 -17.70 -16.47 -24.39
N LEU A 116 -18.43 -15.64 -23.64
CA LEU A 116 -19.51 -16.11 -22.80
C LEU A 116 -20.75 -16.41 -23.65
N TYR A 117 -21.30 -17.61 -23.49
CA TYR A 117 -22.53 -18.06 -24.13
C TYR A 117 -23.58 -18.44 -23.09
N LEU A 118 -24.85 -18.24 -23.44
CA LEU A 118 -26.03 -18.69 -22.70
C LEU A 118 -26.73 -19.79 -23.50
N ASN A 119 -27.08 -20.91 -22.87
CA ASN A 119 -27.97 -21.90 -23.48
C ASN A 119 -29.42 -21.39 -23.50
N LEU A 120 -30.06 -21.40 -24.67
CA LEU A 120 -31.46 -20.97 -24.85
C LEU A 120 -32.49 -22.11 -24.76
N LEU A 121 -32.05 -23.38 -24.72
CA LEU A 121 -32.95 -24.53 -24.75
C LEU A 121 -33.14 -25.24 -23.41
N ASP A 122 -32.19 -25.13 -22.49
CA ASP A 122 -32.27 -25.76 -21.17
C ASP A 122 -31.68 -24.89 -20.06
N HIS A 123 -32.05 -25.20 -18.83
CA HIS A 123 -31.51 -24.62 -17.62
C HIS A 123 -30.20 -25.31 -17.20
N ALA A 124 -29.45 -24.67 -16.28
CA ALA A 124 -28.30 -25.33 -15.69
C ALA A 124 -28.72 -26.60 -14.94
N ALA A 125 -27.95 -27.68 -15.09
CA ALA A 125 -28.18 -28.92 -14.34
C ALA A 125 -28.09 -28.66 -12.83
N ALA A 126 -28.83 -29.43 -12.03
CA ALA A 126 -28.82 -29.30 -10.57
C ALA A 126 -27.38 -29.35 -10.03
N ASN A 127 -26.99 -28.30 -9.32
CA ASN A 127 -25.64 -28.10 -8.82
C ASN A 127 -25.69 -27.53 -7.39
N GLU A 128 -24.64 -27.80 -6.61
CA GLU A 128 -24.52 -27.36 -5.21
C GLU A 128 -24.48 -25.82 -5.07
N GLN A 129 -24.18 -25.10 -6.16
CA GLN A 129 -24.05 -23.65 -6.20
C GLN A 129 -25.37 -22.94 -6.51
N GLY A 130 -26.43 -23.69 -6.86
CA GLY A 130 -27.76 -23.16 -7.16
C GLY A 130 -27.89 -22.42 -8.49
N PHE A 131 -26.98 -22.62 -9.46
CA PHE A 131 -27.10 -22.01 -10.79
C PHE A 131 -28.37 -22.49 -11.48
N LYS A 132 -29.08 -21.54 -12.13
CA LYS A 132 -30.32 -21.81 -12.88
C LYS A 132 -30.13 -21.65 -14.39
N PHE A 133 -29.18 -20.82 -14.83
CA PHE A 133 -28.94 -20.53 -16.23
C PHE A 133 -27.59 -21.10 -16.65
N ASP A 134 -27.54 -21.80 -17.79
CA ASP A 134 -26.31 -22.43 -18.27
C ASP A 134 -25.47 -21.42 -19.05
N PHE A 135 -24.55 -20.77 -18.33
CA PHE A 135 -23.53 -19.87 -18.88
C PHE A 135 -22.19 -20.58 -19.01
N ARG A 136 -21.56 -20.52 -20.19
CA ARG A 136 -20.24 -21.13 -20.41
C ARG A 136 -19.35 -20.27 -21.29
N PHE A 137 -18.05 -20.30 -21.02
CA PHE A 137 -17.05 -19.78 -21.94
C PHE A 137 -16.72 -20.84 -23.00
N LEU A 138 -17.08 -20.56 -24.25
CA LEU A 138 -16.88 -21.46 -25.40
C LEU A 138 -16.14 -20.75 -26.54
N THR A 139 -15.42 -21.52 -27.34
CA THR A 139 -14.96 -21.03 -28.66
C THR A 139 -16.13 -21.06 -29.63
N ALA A 140 -16.14 -20.19 -30.63
CA ALA A 140 -17.20 -20.18 -31.65
C ALA A 140 -17.38 -21.56 -32.32
N ARG A 141 -16.27 -22.27 -32.59
CA ARG A 141 -16.29 -23.63 -33.14
C ARG A 141 -16.96 -24.63 -32.21
N LYS A 142 -16.71 -24.54 -30.89
CA LYS A 142 -17.29 -25.45 -29.90
C LYS A 142 -18.78 -25.18 -29.70
N ALA A 143 -19.16 -23.90 -29.59
CA ALA A 143 -20.57 -23.50 -29.51
C ALA A 143 -21.39 -23.99 -30.72
N ALA A 144 -20.83 -23.94 -31.92
CA ALA A 144 -21.48 -24.48 -33.11
C ALA A 144 -21.53 -26.02 -33.15
N ALA A 145 -20.49 -26.70 -32.64
CA ALA A 145 -20.39 -28.17 -32.65
C ALA A 145 -21.28 -28.84 -31.59
N GLU A 146 -21.57 -28.16 -30.47
CA GLU A 146 -22.46 -28.64 -29.40
C GLU A 146 -23.94 -28.34 -29.68
N ARG A 147 -24.31 -27.87 -30.88
CA ARG A 147 -25.72 -27.60 -31.20
C ARG A 147 -26.50 -28.91 -31.33
N ASP A 148 -27.43 -29.14 -30.41
CA ASP A 148 -28.31 -30.31 -30.38
C ASP A 148 -29.71 -29.94 -29.84
N ASP A 149 -30.53 -30.95 -29.52
CA ASP A 149 -31.90 -30.76 -29.05
C ASP A 149 -32.00 -30.08 -27.67
N THR A 150 -30.90 -30.03 -26.91
CA THR A 150 -30.84 -29.43 -25.56
C THR A 150 -29.90 -28.24 -25.46
N HIS A 151 -29.07 -27.98 -26.48
CA HIS A 151 -28.09 -26.90 -26.48
C HIS A 151 -28.18 -26.04 -27.73
N VAL A 152 -28.60 -24.78 -27.55
CA VAL A 152 -28.37 -23.72 -28.53
C VAL A 152 -27.74 -22.53 -27.82
N TRP A 153 -26.48 -22.27 -28.16
CA TRP A 153 -25.64 -21.29 -27.51
C TRP A 153 -25.79 -19.90 -28.15
N PHE A 154 -26.32 -18.94 -27.40
CA PHE A 154 -26.35 -17.53 -27.77
C PHE A 154 -25.14 -16.79 -27.20
N LYS A 155 -24.43 -16.04 -28.03
CA LYS A 155 -23.25 -15.28 -27.61
C LYS A 155 -23.68 -14.05 -26.83
N VAL A 156 -23.39 -14.01 -25.53
CA VAL A 156 -23.89 -12.97 -24.61
C VAL A 156 -23.52 -11.56 -25.05
N SER A 157 -22.35 -11.36 -25.65
CA SER A 157 -21.91 -10.04 -26.10
C SER A 157 -22.83 -9.40 -27.15
N GLU A 158 -23.54 -10.20 -27.95
CA GLU A 158 -24.43 -9.67 -29.00
C GLU A 158 -25.63 -8.90 -28.41
N VAL A 159 -26.06 -9.24 -27.19
CA VAL A 159 -27.17 -8.56 -26.51
C VAL A 159 -26.84 -7.12 -26.13
N TYR A 160 -25.55 -6.77 -26.06
CA TYR A 160 -25.10 -5.43 -25.71
C TYR A 160 -25.46 -4.40 -26.80
N ASP A 161 -25.55 -4.84 -28.06
CA ASP A 161 -25.85 -3.96 -29.19
C ASP A 161 -27.34 -3.86 -29.51
N PHE A 162 -28.19 -4.62 -28.81
CA PHE A 162 -29.63 -4.57 -28.97
C PHE A 162 -30.17 -3.23 -28.46
N LYS A 163 -31.08 -2.63 -29.23
CA LYS A 163 -31.68 -1.32 -28.97
C LYS A 163 -33.14 -1.44 -28.59
N GLU A 164 -33.82 -2.46 -29.10
CA GLU A 164 -35.25 -2.66 -28.90
C GLU A 164 -35.61 -4.14 -28.73
N ASP A 165 -36.79 -4.42 -28.16
CA ASP A 165 -37.28 -5.78 -27.98
C ASP A 165 -37.41 -6.54 -29.32
N PHE A 166 -37.50 -5.84 -30.45
CA PHE A 166 -37.53 -6.42 -31.79
C PHE A 166 -36.20 -7.11 -32.17
N ASP A 167 -35.05 -6.63 -31.68
CA ASP A 167 -33.75 -7.25 -31.95
C ASP A 167 -33.66 -8.67 -31.37
N VAL A 168 -34.32 -8.91 -30.23
CA VAL A 168 -34.45 -10.24 -29.62
C VAL A 168 -35.17 -11.20 -30.56
N ILE A 169 -36.24 -10.73 -31.21
CA ILE A 169 -37.02 -11.53 -32.16
C ILE A 169 -36.18 -11.87 -33.39
N LEU A 170 -35.46 -10.89 -33.94
CA LEU A 170 -34.58 -11.10 -35.10
C LEU A 170 -33.46 -12.11 -34.79
N ALA A 171 -32.83 -12.01 -33.61
CA ALA A 171 -31.81 -12.94 -33.18
C ALA A 171 -32.35 -14.38 -33.07
N LEU A 172 -33.52 -14.58 -32.47
CA LEU A 172 -34.16 -15.90 -32.37
C LEU A 172 -34.53 -16.47 -33.73
N GLN A 173 -35.00 -15.64 -34.66
CA GLN A 173 -35.29 -16.07 -36.03
C GLN A 173 -34.02 -16.54 -36.76
N GLY A 174 -32.91 -15.79 -36.63
CA GLY A 174 -31.62 -16.17 -37.20
C GLY A 174 -31.05 -17.49 -36.64
N MET A 175 -31.45 -17.87 -35.43
CA MET A 175 -31.08 -19.13 -34.79
C MET A 175 -32.10 -20.27 -34.98
N GLU A 176 -33.15 -20.06 -35.80
CA GLU A 176 -34.26 -21.00 -36.03
C GLU A 176 -35.08 -21.30 -34.74
N LEU A 177 -35.06 -20.38 -33.78
CA LEU A 177 -35.76 -20.48 -32.49
C LEU A 177 -36.94 -19.50 -32.35
N GLY A 178 -37.36 -18.83 -33.43
CA GLY A 178 -38.42 -17.82 -33.39
C GLY A 178 -39.76 -18.29 -32.78
N ASN A 179 -40.06 -19.60 -32.85
CA ASN A 179 -41.27 -20.19 -32.26
C ASN A 179 -41.04 -20.85 -30.88
N ASN A 180 -39.81 -20.85 -30.36
CA ASN A 180 -39.48 -21.47 -29.09
C ASN A 180 -39.73 -20.49 -27.93
N GLN A 181 -40.78 -20.75 -27.16
CA GLN A 181 -41.19 -19.87 -26.06
C GLN A 181 -40.13 -19.76 -24.94
N GLN A 182 -39.40 -20.83 -24.66
CA GLN A 182 -38.36 -20.83 -23.62
C GLN A 182 -37.16 -19.99 -24.05
N ALA A 183 -36.67 -20.19 -25.27
CA ALA A 183 -35.60 -19.40 -25.85
C ALA A 183 -35.96 -17.90 -25.87
N ALA A 184 -37.20 -17.58 -26.26
CA ALA A 184 -37.71 -16.21 -26.23
C ALA A 184 -37.70 -15.59 -24.83
N ARG A 185 -38.17 -16.33 -23.81
CA ARG A 185 -38.16 -15.85 -22.42
C ARG A 185 -36.73 -15.64 -21.90
N LEU A 186 -35.82 -16.57 -22.18
CA LEU A 186 -34.43 -16.50 -21.73
C LEU A 186 -33.68 -15.34 -22.37
N LEU A 187 -33.76 -15.20 -23.70
CA LEU A 187 -33.06 -14.12 -24.40
C LEU A 187 -33.64 -12.75 -24.06
N HIS A 188 -34.98 -12.64 -23.95
CA HIS A 188 -35.61 -11.40 -23.49
C HIS A 188 -35.20 -11.07 -22.05
N ARG A 189 -35.09 -12.07 -21.15
CA ARG A 189 -34.61 -11.82 -19.78
C ARG A 189 -33.17 -11.32 -19.77
N LEU A 190 -32.28 -11.92 -20.57
CA LEU A 190 -30.90 -11.45 -20.72
C LEU A 190 -30.86 -10.01 -21.25
N TYR A 191 -31.66 -9.72 -22.29
CA TYR A 191 -31.79 -8.37 -22.84
C TYR A 191 -32.26 -7.36 -21.80
N ALA A 192 -33.35 -7.66 -21.07
CA ALA A 192 -33.88 -6.81 -20.03
C ALA A 192 -32.85 -6.55 -18.93
N VAL A 193 -32.17 -7.61 -18.45
CA VAL A 193 -31.12 -7.47 -17.43
C VAL A 193 -30.02 -6.54 -17.92
N VAL A 194 -29.45 -6.77 -19.10
CA VAL A 194 -28.29 -6.00 -19.60
C VAL A 194 -28.65 -4.56 -19.99
N ASN A 195 -29.82 -4.34 -20.58
CA ASN A 195 -30.17 -3.08 -21.21
C ASN A 195 -31.15 -2.22 -20.42
N LYS A 196 -31.95 -2.81 -19.52
CA LYS A 196 -32.99 -2.12 -18.75
C LYS A 196 -32.70 -2.15 -17.25
N ASP A 197 -32.30 -3.30 -16.70
CA ASP A 197 -32.28 -3.53 -15.24
C ASP A 197 -30.88 -3.42 -14.58
N LEU A 198 -29.78 -3.48 -15.35
CA LEU A 198 -28.42 -3.51 -14.80
C LEU A 198 -27.96 -2.13 -14.32
N VAL A 199 -28.46 -1.78 -13.15
CA VAL A 199 -28.11 -0.59 -12.39
C VAL A 199 -27.26 -1.02 -11.20
N LEU A 200 -26.02 -0.52 -11.15
CA LEU A 200 -25.08 -0.85 -10.09
C LEU A 200 -25.17 0.20 -8.98
N PRO A 201 -25.48 -0.20 -7.72
CA PRO A 201 -25.38 0.73 -6.62
C PRO A 201 -23.91 1.11 -6.41
N TYR A 202 -23.62 2.38 -6.15
CA TYR A 202 -22.25 2.83 -5.89
C TYR A 202 -22.20 3.83 -4.74
N PHE A 203 -20.99 3.92 -4.17
CA PHE A 203 -20.59 4.98 -3.26
C PHE A 203 -19.47 5.76 -3.93
N GLU A 204 -19.53 7.08 -3.91
CA GLU A 204 -18.49 7.95 -4.44
C GLU A 204 -17.83 8.72 -3.29
N GLU A 205 -16.52 8.54 -3.15
CA GLU A 205 -15.67 9.37 -2.30
C GLU A 205 -15.15 10.55 -3.12
N THR A 206 -15.25 11.75 -2.54
CA THR A 206 -14.84 13.01 -3.19
C THR A 206 -13.67 13.67 -2.47
N GLU A 207 -13.34 13.21 -1.27
CA GLU A 207 -12.16 13.67 -0.55
C GLU A 207 -10.88 13.22 -1.27
N GLN A 208 -9.93 14.14 -1.39
CA GLN A 208 -8.65 13.88 -2.05
C GLN A 208 -7.58 13.31 -1.08
N ASP A 209 -7.92 13.13 0.20
CA ASP A 209 -7.03 12.49 1.18
C ASP A 209 -6.86 11.00 0.86
N LEU A 210 -5.70 10.69 0.29
CA LEU A 210 -5.34 9.35 -0.09
C LEU A 210 -5.22 8.40 1.10
N ASP A 211 -4.75 8.85 2.27
CA ASP A 211 -4.64 7.96 3.42
C ASP A 211 -6.04 7.50 3.86
N LYS A 212 -7.04 8.39 3.78
CA LYS A 212 -8.46 8.02 3.98
C LYS A 212 -8.91 7.03 2.91
N VAL A 213 -8.72 7.33 1.63
CA VAL A 213 -9.12 6.47 0.50
C VAL A 213 -8.54 5.06 0.62
N LEU A 214 -7.26 4.95 0.99
CA LEU A 214 -6.56 3.68 1.17
C LEU A 214 -7.04 2.94 2.41
N ASN A 215 -7.32 3.64 3.50
CA ASN A 215 -7.92 3.02 4.68
C ASN A 215 -9.33 2.48 4.39
N ILE A 216 -10.12 3.20 3.59
CA ILE A 216 -11.41 2.71 3.09
C ILE A 216 -11.17 1.46 2.24
N PHE A 217 -10.23 1.51 1.28
CA PHE A 217 -9.88 0.36 0.44
C PHE A 217 -9.50 -0.88 1.25
N ILE A 218 -8.58 -0.74 2.22
CA ILE A 218 -8.14 -1.84 3.10
C ILE A 218 -9.34 -2.40 3.86
N ARG A 219 -10.13 -1.53 4.51
CA ARG A 219 -11.26 -1.96 5.32
C ARG A 219 -12.31 -2.70 4.51
N VAL A 220 -12.63 -2.21 3.31
CA VAL A 220 -13.61 -2.87 2.41
C VAL A 220 -13.07 -4.21 1.88
N ASN A 221 -11.77 -4.32 1.57
CA ASN A 221 -11.16 -5.55 1.06
C ASN A 221 -10.73 -6.54 2.16
N SER A 222 -10.74 -6.14 3.43
CA SER A 222 -10.27 -6.95 4.57
C SER A 222 -11.15 -8.14 4.95
N ALA A 223 -12.32 -8.31 4.33
CA ALA A 223 -13.14 -9.52 4.46
C ALA A 223 -12.50 -10.77 3.77
N GLY A 224 -11.39 -10.60 3.04
CA GLY A 224 -10.57 -11.67 2.43
C GLY A 224 -9.15 -11.75 3.00
N THR A 225 -8.16 -12.20 2.21
CA THR A 225 -6.74 -12.13 2.62
C THR A 225 -6.30 -10.66 2.65
N PRO A 226 -5.94 -10.10 3.82
CA PRO A 226 -5.67 -8.68 3.93
C PRO A 226 -4.37 -8.32 3.20
N LEU A 227 -4.42 -7.35 2.29
CA LEU A 227 -3.21 -6.64 1.87
C LEU A 227 -2.75 -5.75 3.02
N SER A 228 -1.46 -5.81 3.36
CA SER A 228 -0.91 -4.86 4.33
C SER A 228 -0.79 -3.48 3.68
N TYR A 229 -0.95 -2.40 4.46
CA TYR A 229 -0.75 -1.02 3.99
C TYR A 229 0.63 -0.85 3.29
N SER A 230 1.63 -1.59 3.74
CA SER A 230 2.97 -1.65 3.18
C SER A 230 3.07 -2.36 1.84
N ASP A 231 2.20 -3.33 1.54
CA ASP A 231 2.09 -3.91 0.19
C ASP A 231 1.56 -2.87 -0.81
N LEU A 232 0.66 -1.99 -0.36
CA LEU A 232 0.11 -0.91 -1.19
C LEU A 232 1.16 0.14 -1.49
N LEU A 233 1.91 0.56 -0.47
CA LEU A 233 3.01 1.49 -0.66
C LEU A 233 4.09 0.92 -1.58
N LEU A 234 4.37 -0.37 -1.49
CA LEU A 234 5.29 -1.04 -2.39
C LEU A 234 4.77 -1.07 -3.83
N SER A 235 3.46 -1.27 -4.05
CA SER A 235 2.90 -1.23 -5.41
C SER A 235 2.99 0.17 -6.01
N ILE A 236 2.80 1.21 -5.20
CA ILE A 236 2.99 2.60 -5.59
C ILE A 236 4.46 2.87 -5.92
N ALA A 237 5.39 2.44 -5.07
CA ALA A 237 6.83 2.59 -5.31
C ALA A 237 7.27 1.87 -6.59
N THR A 238 6.79 0.63 -6.81
CA THR A 238 7.09 -0.17 -8.02
C THR A 238 6.60 0.51 -9.30
N ALA A 239 5.49 1.25 -9.23
CA ALA A 239 4.97 1.99 -10.38
C ALA A 239 5.78 3.27 -10.71
N GLN A 240 6.51 3.80 -9.73
CA GLN A 240 7.23 5.08 -9.82
C GLN A 240 8.74 4.92 -10.08
N TRP A 241 9.37 3.85 -9.60
CA TRP A 241 10.76 3.52 -9.92
C TRP A 241 10.90 3.15 -11.40
N ARG A 242 12.01 3.56 -12.02
CA ARG A 242 12.19 3.42 -13.48
C ARG A 242 13.32 2.47 -13.85
N ASP A 243 14.39 2.49 -13.08
CA ASP A 243 15.66 1.83 -13.39
C ASP A 243 15.81 0.53 -12.57
N VAL A 244 15.18 0.45 -11.41
CA VAL A 244 15.24 -0.71 -10.50
C VAL A 244 13.83 -1.22 -10.18
N ASP A 245 13.64 -2.54 -10.19
CA ASP A 245 12.40 -3.13 -9.68
C ASP A 245 12.36 -2.94 -8.15
N ALA A 246 11.56 -1.99 -7.69
CA ALA A 246 11.44 -1.64 -6.28
C ALA A 246 11.03 -2.85 -5.42
N ARG A 247 10.16 -3.72 -5.95
CA ARG A 247 9.68 -4.89 -5.22
C ARG A 247 10.79 -5.91 -5.03
N GLU A 248 11.49 -6.25 -6.10
CA GLU A 248 12.62 -7.18 -6.02
C GLU A 248 13.74 -6.61 -5.14
N ALA A 249 14.05 -5.33 -5.29
CA ALA A 249 15.11 -4.67 -4.52
C ALA A 249 14.81 -4.61 -3.02
N ILE A 250 13.59 -4.24 -2.63
CA ILE A 250 13.17 -4.16 -1.22
C ILE A 250 13.06 -5.55 -0.60
N HIS A 251 12.51 -6.53 -1.30
CA HIS A 251 12.48 -7.91 -0.78
C HIS A 251 13.88 -8.50 -0.67
N GLY A 252 14.72 -8.31 -1.68
CA GLY A 252 16.11 -8.78 -1.69
C GLY A 252 16.89 -8.26 -0.48
N ILE A 253 16.82 -6.95 -0.20
CA ILE A 253 17.51 -6.41 0.99
C ILE A 253 16.91 -6.93 2.30
N VAL A 254 15.58 -7.09 2.41
CA VAL A 254 14.96 -7.65 3.61
C VAL A 254 15.44 -9.08 3.86
N ASP A 255 15.49 -9.90 2.82
CA ASP A 255 15.95 -11.28 2.90
C ASP A 255 17.43 -11.33 3.29
N GLU A 256 18.28 -10.55 2.62
CA GLU A 256 19.71 -10.46 2.95
C GLU A 256 19.96 -10.03 4.39
N LEU A 257 19.27 -9.00 4.88
CA LEU A 257 19.42 -8.54 6.28
C LEU A 257 18.99 -9.61 7.27
N ASN A 258 17.94 -10.37 6.95
CA ASN A 258 17.44 -11.45 7.80
C ASN A 258 18.30 -12.73 7.75
N GLU A 259 19.07 -12.93 6.68
CA GLU A 259 20.04 -14.01 6.50
C GLU A 259 21.42 -13.73 7.13
N THR A 260 21.67 -12.50 7.60
CA THR A 260 22.90 -12.13 8.31
C THR A 260 23.21 -13.12 9.44
N ARG A 261 24.49 -13.34 9.76
CA ARG A 261 25.06 -14.35 10.69
C ARG A 261 24.25 -14.68 11.97
N HIS A 262 23.52 -13.73 12.54
CA HIS A 262 22.75 -13.89 13.79
C HIS A 262 21.22 -13.97 13.60
N ALA A 263 20.74 -14.01 12.35
CA ALA A 263 19.36 -14.00 11.88
C ALA A 263 18.49 -12.90 12.53
N PHE A 264 17.99 -11.97 11.73
CA PHE A 264 17.04 -10.94 12.17
C PHE A 264 15.62 -11.26 11.68
N GLN A 265 14.64 -10.46 12.08
CA GLN A 265 13.26 -10.53 11.57
C GLN A 265 12.76 -9.13 11.21
N LEU A 266 13.50 -8.46 10.34
CA LEU A 266 13.21 -7.13 9.86
C LEU A 266 12.10 -7.18 8.82
N SER A 267 11.24 -6.18 8.84
CA SER A 267 10.15 -6.02 7.88
C SER A 267 10.55 -5.06 6.76
N LYS A 268 9.86 -5.20 5.61
CA LYS A 268 9.91 -4.20 4.52
C LYS A 268 9.54 -2.79 4.99
N ASP A 269 8.67 -2.66 5.99
CA ASP A 269 8.24 -1.37 6.57
C ASP A 269 9.42 -0.65 7.21
N LEU A 270 10.27 -1.39 7.93
CA LEU A 270 11.50 -0.87 8.52
C LEU A 270 12.45 -0.37 7.43
N VAL A 271 12.66 -1.17 6.38
CA VAL A 271 13.55 -0.84 5.26
C VAL A 271 13.06 0.40 4.51
N LEU A 272 11.76 0.48 4.20
CA LEU A 272 11.17 1.64 3.55
C LEU A 272 11.29 2.90 4.41
N LYS A 273 11.02 2.79 5.72
CA LYS A 273 11.17 3.91 6.65
C LYS A 273 12.62 4.35 6.78
N ALA A 274 13.56 3.40 6.80
CA ALA A 274 14.99 3.71 6.74
C ALA A 274 15.35 4.43 5.43
N GLY A 275 14.81 4.00 4.29
CA GLY A 275 15.01 4.66 3.01
C GLY A 275 14.55 6.12 3.01
N LEU A 276 13.37 6.40 3.56
CA LEU A 276 12.88 7.79 3.74
C LEU A 276 13.81 8.60 4.65
N MET A 277 14.26 8.00 5.74
CA MET A 277 15.13 8.64 6.72
C MET A 277 16.51 8.99 6.14
N LEU A 278 17.18 8.01 5.52
CA LEU A 278 18.53 8.14 4.96
C LEU A 278 18.58 9.08 3.75
N SER A 279 17.47 9.19 3.01
CA SER A 279 17.29 10.14 1.90
C SER A 279 16.96 11.58 2.35
N ASP A 280 16.98 11.86 3.65
CA ASP A 280 16.58 13.16 4.24
C ASP A 280 15.19 13.66 3.81
N ILE A 281 14.26 12.76 3.51
CA ILE A 281 12.88 13.13 3.17
C ILE A 281 12.22 13.74 4.41
N PRO A 282 11.60 14.94 4.34
CA PRO A 282 11.19 15.69 5.53
C PRO A 282 10.33 14.91 6.52
N SER A 283 9.41 14.08 6.02
CA SER A 283 8.55 13.22 6.82
C SER A 283 8.92 11.76 6.61
N VAL A 284 9.14 11.06 7.73
CA VAL A 284 9.40 9.60 7.78
C VAL A 284 8.16 8.81 8.15
N GLN A 285 7.01 9.49 8.27
CA GLN A 285 5.75 8.84 8.54
C GLN A 285 5.41 7.89 7.39
N PHE A 286 4.87 6.74 7.75
CA PHE A 286 4.46 5.75 6.77
C PHE A 286 3.09 6.16 6.20
N ARG A 287 3.09 7.20 5.36
CA ARG A 287 1.94 7.83 4.71
C ARG A 287 2.17 7.93 3.22
N VAL A 288 1.13 7.78 2.41
CA VAL A 288 1.32 7.70 0.95
C VAL A 288 1.75 9.02 0.33
N THR A 289 1.40 10.13 0.97
CA THR A 289 1.94 11.46 0.65
C THR A 289 3.48 11.52 0.66
N ASN A 290 4.15 10.65 1.44
CA ASN A 290 5.60 10.54 1.46
C ASN A 290 6.18 9.61 0.38
N PHE A 291 5.35 8.79 -0.27
CA PHE A 291 5.73 7.87 -1.36
C PHE A 291 5.25 8.40 -2.73
N ASN A 292 5.41 9.71 -2.94
CA ASN A 292 5.13 10.36 -4.23
C ASN A 292 6.30 10.21 -5.21
N SER A 293 6.05 10.49 -6.49
CA SER A 293 7.01 10.33 -7.59
C SER A 293 8.34 11.04 -7.37
N ARG A 294 8.34 12.19 -6.69
CA ARG A 294 9.58 12.93 -6.38
C ARG A 294 10.40 12.21 -5.33
N ASN A 295 9.77 11.82 -4.22
CA ASN A 295 10.44 11.12 -3.13
C ASN A 295 10.92 9.73 -3.54
N MET A 296 10.15 9.00 -4.36
CA MET A 296 10.56 7.70 -4.87
C MET A 296 11.76 7.79 -5.81
N ARG A 297 11.85 8.83 -6.65
CA ARG A 297 13.06 9.09 -7.43
C ARG A 297 14.29 9.31 -6.54
N THR A 298 14.18 10.16 -5.51
CA THR A 298 15.28 10.37 -4.56
C THR A 298 15.69 9.07 -3.86
N LEU A 299 14.71 8.22 -3.52
CA LEU A 299 14.96 6.95 -2.85
C LEU A 299 15.61 5.92 -3.78
N GLU A 300 15.19 5.86 -5.04
CA GLU A 300 15.80 5.03 -6.11
C GLU A 300 17.26 5.44 -6.37
N GLU A 301 17.53 6.75 -6.52
CA GLU A 301 18.87 7.29 -6.75
C GLU A 301 19.85 6.94 -5.60
N ASN A 302 19.37 6.93 -4.36
CA ASN A 302 20.19 6.65 -3.18
C ASN A 302 20.15 5.17 -2.74
N TRP A 303 19.39 4.31 -3.43
CA TRP A 303 19.05 2.98 -2.95
C TRP A 303 20.27 2.11 -2.63
N GLN A 304 21.28 2.12 -3.50
CA GLN A 304 22.50 1.32 -3.30
C GLN A 304 23.22 1.70 -2.01
N GLY A 305 23.31 3.00 -1.71
CA GLY A 305 23.93 3.50 -0.48
C GLY A 305 23.11 3.19 0.77
N ILE A 306 21.77 3.29 0.67
CA ILE A 306 20.83 2.91 1.74
C ILE A 306 20.99 1.44 2.08
N ALA A 307 20.98 0.56 1.08
CA ALA A 307 21.14 -0.88 1.25
C ALA A 307 22.47 -1.22 1.93
N ALA A 308 23.58 -0.60 1.50
CA ALA A 308 24.90 -0.80 2.10
C ALA A 308 24.94 -0.36 3.58
N ALA A 309 24.37 0.80 3.90
CA ALA A 309 24.33 1.30 5.29
C ALA A 309 23.44 0.43 6.20
N LEU A 310 22.33 -0.10 5.69
CA LEU A 310 21.49 -1.04 6.42
C LEU A 310 22.22 -2.35 6.73
N LYS A 311 22.95 -2.92 5.76
CA LYS A 311 23.76 -4.12 5.99
C LYS A 311 24.80 -3.88 7.07
N LEU A 312 25.55 -2.78 6.95
CA LEU A 312 26.57 -2.42 7.93
C LEU A 312 25.98 -2.18 9.33
N ALA A 313 24.80 -1.57 9.43
CA ALA A 313 24.10 -1.37 10.70
C ALA A 313 23.69 -2.70 11.35
N VAL A 314 23.15 -3.64 10.56
CA VAL A 314 22.74 -4.97 11.05
C VAL A 314 23.96 -5.79 11.46
N GLU A 315 25.04 -5.76 10.70
CA GLU A 315 26.32 -6.40 11.07
C GLU A 315 26.90 -5.79 12.35
N LEU A 316 26.85 -4.48 12.50
CA LEU A 316 27.30 -3.80 13.71
C LEU A 316 26.47 -4.21 14.94
N LEU A 317 25.14 -4.28 14.80
CA LEU A 317 24.28 -4.76 15.88
C LEU A 317 24.53 -6.24 16.20
N ALA A 318 24.86 -7.05 15.19
CA ALA A 318 25.26 -8.43 15.39
C ALA A 318 26.61 -8.53 16.15
N ASP A 319 27.57 -7.65 15.86
CA ASP A 319 28.83 -7.50 16.62
C ASP A 319 28.58 -7.05 18.07
N PHE A 320 27.50 -6.32 18.32
CA PHE A 320 27.00 -6.00 19.66
C PHE A 320 26.21 -7.16 20.30
N GLY A 321 26.12 -8.32 19.65
CA GLY A 321 25.46 -9.53 20.13
C GLY A 321 23.95 -9.58 19.91
N PHE A 322 23.37 -8.61 19.18
CA PHE A 322 21.93 -8.61 18.90
C PHE A 322 21.55 -9.60 17.79
N SER A 323 20.32 -10.11 17.89
CA SER A 323 19.71 -11.10 17.00
C SER A 323 18.20 -10.94 17.01
N ARG A 324 17.48 -11.72 16.21
CA ARG A 324 16.01 -11.83 16.26
C ARG A 324 15.45 -12.05 17.67
N GLN A 325 16.15 -12.80 18.53
CA GLN A 325 15.66 -13.14 19.86
C GLN A 325 15.98 -12.07 20.91
N THR A 326 17.03 -11.28 20.68
CA THR A 326 17.60 -10.37 21.68
C THR A 326 17.37 -8.90 21.37
N LEU A 327 17.03 -8.54 20.13
CA LEU A 327 16.70 -7.17 19.76
C LEU A 327 15.27 -6.83 20.20
N ALA A 328 15.14 -5.90 21.15
CA ALA A 328 13.83 -5.51 21.70
C ALA A 328 12.98 -4.69 20.73
N ALA A 329 13.61 -3.87 19.89
CA ALA A 329 12.95 -3.02 18.90
C ALA A 329 13.81 -2.84 17.64
N ASP A 330 13.28 -3.23 16.49
CA ASP A 330 14.00 -3.17 15.21
C ASP A 330 14.25 -1.72 14.75
N SER A 331 13.39 -0.79 15.15
CA SER A 331 13.46 0.64 14.79
C SER A 331 14.78 1.32 15.19
N VAL A 332 15.54 0.76 16.15
CA VAL A 332 16.86 1.28 16.53
C VAL A 332 17.87 1.22 15.38
N ILE A 333 17.67 0.30 14.42
CA ILE A 333 18.52 0.17 13.23
C ILE A 333 18.50 1.44 12.39
N ILE A 334 17.37 2.16 12.34
CA ILE A 334 17.19 3.32 11.48
C ILE A 334 18.20 4.45 11.80
N PRO A 335 18.31 4.96 13.04
CA PRO A 335 19.31 5.99 13.37
C PRO A 335 20.75 5.48 13.30
N VAL A 336 21.00 4.19 13.59
CA VAL A 336 22.33 3.59 13.40
C VAL A 336 22.73 3.61 11.93
N ALA A 337 21.86 3.15 11.04
CA ALA A 337 22.07 3.17 9.61
C ALA A 337 22.21 4.61 9.08
N TYR A 338 21.41 5.56 9.61
CA TYR A 338 21.52 6.98 9.25
C TYR A 338 22.91 7.54 9.59
N TYR A 339 23.39 7.30 10.80
CA TYR A 339 24.71 7.73 11.26
C TYR A 339 25.83 7.17 10.36
N LEU A 340 25.81 5.85 10.11
CA LEU A 340 26.79 5.18 9.25
C LEU A 340 26.76 5.72 7.81
N TYR A 341 25.55 5.92 7.27
CA TYR A 341 25.32 6.44 5.93
C TYR A 341 25.86 7.87 5.78
N LYS A 342 25.54 8.77 6.71
CA LYS A 342 25.96 10.18 6.63
C LYS A 342 27.46 10.37 6.79
N ARG A 343 28.13 9.52 7.57
CA ARG A 343 29.59 9.52 7.67
C ARG A 343 30.29 8.80 6.52
N GLY A 344 29.56 8.13 5.63
CA GLY A 344 30.14 7.33 4.55
C GLY A 344 31.01 6.17 5.06
N LEU A 345 30.63 5.58 6.19
CA LEU A 345 31.37 4.48 6.81
C LEU A 345 31.09 3.17 6.07
N GLY A 346 32.14 2.37 5.85
CA GLY A 346 32.04 1.02 5.26
C GLY A 346 32.48 -0.07 6.24
N GLU A 347 32.63 -1.30 5.75
CA GLU A 347 32.96 -2.49 6.56
C GLU A 347 34.18 -2.33 7.49
N SER A 348 35.17 -1.52 7.10
CA SER A 348 36.34 -1.23 7.96
C SER A 348 35.96 -0.63 9.32
N TYR A 349 34.78 -0.02 9.44
CA TYR A 349 34.25 0.50 10.69
C TYR A 349 34.05 -0.59 11.75
N LEU A 350 33.73 -1.84 11.36
CA LEU A 350 33.46 -2.93 12.30
C LEU A 350 34.70 -3.37 13.08
N THR A 351 35.89 -3.27 12.46
CA THR A 351 37.12 -3.88 12.98
C THR A 351 38.23 -2.88 13.31
N ALA A 352 38.28 -1.72 12.64
CA ALA A 352 39.40 -0.80 12.82
C ALA A 352 39.46 -0.21 14.24
N VAL A 353 40.66 -0.22 14.83
CA VAL A 353 40.92 0.23 16.21
C VAL A 353 40.61 1.71 16.39
N ARG A 354 40.84 2.55 15.37
CA ARG A 354 40.55 3.99 15.40
C ARG A 354 39.07 4.34 15.65
N HIS A 355 38.16 3.38 15.42
CA HIS A 355 36.72 3.55 15.64
C HIS A 355 36.23 2.84 16.91
N ALA A 356 37.14 2.32 17.76
CA ALA A 356 36.75 1.55 18.95
C ALA A 356 35.94 2.38 19.96
N GLU A 357 36.39 3.60 20.25
CA GLU A 357 35.69 4.52 21.16
C GLU A 357 34.31 4.92 20.62
N ASP A 358 34.26 5.24 19.33
CA ASP A 358 33.02 5.59 18.61
C ASP A 358 32.00 4.43 18.63
N ARG A 359 32.46 3.20 18.35
CA ARG A 359 31.61 2.00 18.46
C ARG A 359 31.13 1.76 19.87
N GLU A 360 31.96 2.02 20.89
CA GLU A 360 31.58 1.81 22.29
C GLU A 360 30.54 2.85 22.75
N GLY A 361 30.69 4.11 22.37
CA GLY A 361 29.68 5.15 22.61
C GLY A 361 28.34 4.79 21.97
N LEU A 362 28.37 4.36 20.71
CA LEU A 362 27.18 3.91 19.99
C LEU A 362 26.56 2.65 20.63
N ARG A 363 27.36 1.65 20.99
CA ARG A 363 26.91 0.42 21.66
C ARG A 363 26.22 0.75 22.98
N GLY A 364 26.84 1.59 23.80
CA GLY A 364 26.29 2.04 25.08
C GLY A 364 24.95 2.77 24.91
N TRP A 365 24.84 3.65 23.91
CA TRP A 365 23.58 4.31 23.57
C TRP A 365 22.50 3.32 23.11
N VAL A 366 22.82 2.40 22.20
CA VAL A 366 21.88 1.37 21.72
C VAL A 366 21.35 0.55 22.90
N CYS A 367 22.23 0.03 23.75
CA CYS A 367 21.84 -0.75 24.92
C CYS A 367 20.95 0.05 25.87
N ARG A 368 21.32 1.28 26.24
CA ARG A 368 20.49 2.14 27.12
C ARG A 368 19.11 2.41 26.52
N SER A 369 19.04 2.71 25.22
CA SER A 369 17.78 3.00 24.53
C SER A 369 16.84 1.79 24.41
N LEU A 370 17.39 0.57 24.34
CA LEU A 370 16.63 -0.67 24.27
C LEU A 370 16.17 -1.14 25.67
N VAL A 371 16.97 -0.88 26.70
CA VAL A 371 16.64 -1.21 28.09
C VAL A 371 15.55 -0.28 28.63
N LYS A 372 15.61 1.02 28.27
CA LYS A 372 14.61 2.01 28.69
C LYS A 372 13.25 1.72 28.02
N SER A 373 12.23 1.52 28.85
CA SER A 373 10.87 1.27 28.36
C SER A 373 10.29 2.49 27.63
N GLY A 374 9.47 2.24 26.61
CA GLY A 374 8.71 3.29 25.93
C GLY A 374 9.50 4.16 24.94
N VAL A 375 10.81 3.96 24.76
CA VAL A 375 11.61 4.73 23.78
C VAL A 375 11.16 4.45 22.34
N TRP A 376 11.14 3.18 21.94
CA TRP A 376 10.87 2.74 20.56
C TRP A 376 9.39 2.43 20.28
N GLY A 377 8.48 2.96 21.11
CA GLY A 377 7.04 2.74 21.02
C GLY A 377 6.30 3.94 20.41
N SER A 378 5.43 4.57 21.20
CA SER A 378 4.65 5.73 20.76
C SER A 378 5.53 6.93 20.43
N GLY A 379 5.17 7.65 19.36
CA GLY A 379 5.92 8.82 18.89
C GLY A 379 7.21 8.47 18.13
N LEU A 380 7.32 7.27 17.57
CA LEU A 380 8.52 6.83 16.86
C LEU A 380 8.94 7.80 15.75
N ASP A 381 8.00 8.28 14.93
CA ASP A 381 8.36 9.13 13.78
C ASP A 381 8.90 10.50 14.23
N THR A 382 8.35 11.08 15.30
CA THR A 382 8.87 12.35 15.85
C THR A 382 10.21 12.17 16.55
N LEU A 383 10.44 11.01 17.17
CA LEU A 383 11.73 10.63 17.73
C LEU A 383 12.79 10.46 16.62
N LEU A 384 12.49 9.69 15.57
CA LEU A 384 13.40 9.48 14.44
C LEU A 384 13.81 10.80 13.78
N LEU A 385 12.86 11.72 13.58
CA LEU A 385 13.16 13.05 13.04
C LEU A 385 14.06 13.87 13.97
N ALA A 386 13.87 13.79 15.28
CA ALA A 386 14.75 14.48 16.24
C ALA A 386 16.17 13.89 16.24
N LEU A 387 16.27 12.56 16.21
CA LEU A 387 17.55 11.85 16.09
C LEU A 387 18.25 12.19 14.78
N ARG A 388 17.50 12.32 13.67
CA ARG A 388 18.06 12.73 12.37
C ARG A 388 18.82 14.04 12.47
N VAL A 389 18.17 15.04 13.08
CA VAL A 389 18.73 16.38 13.20
C VAL A 389 19.99 16.34 14.07
N ALA A 390 19.94 15.68 15.23
CA ALA A 390 21.11 15.54 16.09
C ALA A 390 22.29 14.84 15.40
N LEU A 391 22.04 13.71 14.73
CA LEU A 391 23.08 12.95 14.04
C LEU A 391 23.65 13.68 12.83
N ARG A 392 22.82 14.41 12.08
CA ARG A 392 23.27 15.19 10.93
C ARG A 392 24.13 16.38 11.35
N ASP A 393 23.71 17.08 12.40
CA ASP A 393 24.32 18.34 12.80
C ASP A 393 25.58 18.13 13.67
N HIS A 394 25.66 16.99 14.39
CA HIS A 394 26.76 16.71 15.35
C HIS A 394 27.53 15.41 15.10
N GLY A 395 27.09 14.54 14.18
CA GLY A 395 27.66 13.20 13.99
C GLY A 395 28.86 13.11 13.02
N GLY A 396 29.56 14.22 12.74
CA GLY A 396 30.67 14.23 11.78
C GLY A 396 31.90 13.45 12.24
N ASP A 397 32.33 13.70 13.48
CA ASP A 397 33.61 13.22 14.02
C ASP A 397 33.48 11.94 14.87
N GLY A 398 32.29 11.68 15.42
CA GLY A 398 31.94 10.50 16.21
C GLY A 398 30.46 10.48 16.55
N PHE A 399 29.99 9.43 17.22
CA PHE A 399 28.60 9.27 17.59
C PHE A 399 28.25 10.26 18.72
N PRO A 400 27.37 11.24 18.49
CA PRO A 400 27.15 12.36 19.41
C PRO A 400 26.15 11.96 20.50
N VAL A 401 26.62 11.21 21.50
CA VAL A 401 25.78 10.64 22.56
C VAL A 401 24.99 11.72 23.30
N ASP A 402 25.64 12.82 23.68
CA ASP A 402 25.03 13.87 24.51
C ASP A 402 23.94 14.64 23.74
N GLU A 403 24.19 14.99 22.48
CA GLU A 403 23.23 15.69 21.64
C GLU A 403 22.06 14.79 21.25
N VAL A 404 22.31 13.50 21.04
CA VAL A 404 21.27 12.50 20.83
C VAL A 404 20.41 12.36 22.09
N ASP A 405 21.02 12.20 23.27
CA ASP A 405 20.30 12.09 24.54
C ASP A 405 19.47 13.36 24.81
N ALA A 406 20.00 14.55 24.51
CA ALA A 406 19.28 15.82 24.60
C ALA A 406 18.10 15.92 23.62
N ALA A 407 18.27 15.42 22.38
CA ALA A 407 17.19 15.38 21.39
C ALA A 407 16.08 14.41 21.81
N MET A 408 16.43 13.26 22.41
CA MET A 408 15.47 12.32 22.97
C MET A 408 14.72 12.91 24.18
N ALA A 409 15.43 13.60 25.07
CA ALA A 409 14.85 14.26 26.24
C ALA A 409 13.80 15.32 25.87
N LYS A 410 14.06 16.13 24.83
CA LYS A 410 13.09 17.09 24.27
C LYS A 410 11.80 16.45 23.75
N ARG A 411 11.82 15.13 23.48
CA ARG A 411 10.66 14.33 23.07
C ARG A 411 10.04 13.54 24.22
N GLY A 412 10.45 13.78 25.46
CA GLY A 412 10.01 13.06 26.64
C GLY A 412 10.57 11.64 26.75
N LYS A 413 11.63 11.32 25.99
CA LYS A 413 12.29 10.01 25.98
C LYS A 413 13.65 10.08 26.69
N VAL A 414 13.65 10.53 27.95
CA VAL A 414 14.89 10.74 28.71
C VAL A 414 15.55 9.38 29.02
N LEU A 415 16.83 9.23 28.69
CA LEU A 415 17.63 8.03 29.02
C LEU A 415 18.24 8.09 30.44
N ARG A 416 17.50 8.68 31.38
CA ARG A 416 17.78 8.66 32.82
C ARG A 416 16.86 7.63 33.47
N PHE A 417 17.40 6.84 34.38
CA PHE A 417 16.66 5.78 35.07
C PHE A 417 16.38 6.21 36.52
N THR A 418 15.13 6.11 36.94
CA THR A 418 14.74 6.30 38.35
C THR A 418 15.13 5.07 39.17
N GLU A 419 15.13 5.20 40.50
CA GLU A 419 15.43 4.05 41.36
C GLU A 419 14.37 2.94 41.20
N ASP A 420 13.09 3.29 41.05
CA ASP A 420 12.03 2.31 40.79
C ASP A 420 12.25 1.55 39.47
N GLU A 421 12.66 2.25 38.40
CA GLU A 421 13.00 1.60 37.13
C GLU A 421 14.23 0.69 37.25
N ILE A 422 15.20 1.05 38.09
CA ILE A 422 16.35 0.19 38.38
C ILE A 422 15.91 -1.07 39.12
N GLN A 423 14.99 -0.97 40.08
CA GLN A 423 14.43 -2.14 40.77
C GLN A 423 13.66 -3.04 39.79
N ASP A 424 12.83 -2.47 38.92
CA ASP A 424 12.13 -3.21 37.87
C ASP A 424 13.09 -3.94 36.92
N LEU A 425 14.22 -3.31 36.56
CA LEU A 425 15.25 -3.95 35.73
C LEU A 425 15.92 -5.12 36.46
N LEU A 426 16.17 -5.03 37.76
CA LEU A 426 16.72 -6.14 38.55
C LEU A 426 15.78 -7.35 38.61
N ASP A 427 14.47 -7.11 38.46
CA ASP A 427 13.46 -8.15 38.45
C ASP A 427 13.15 -8.66 37.03
N SER A 428 13.93 -8.26 36.02
CA SER A 428 13.81 -8.73 34.63
C SER A 428 13.87 -10.26 34.56
N ALA A 429 12.94 -10.85 33.81
CA ALA A 429 12.81 -12.29 33.67
C ALA A 429 13.61 -12.85 32.49
N TYR A 430 13.90 -14.16 32.57
CA TYR A 430 14.44 -14.93 31.46
C TYR A 430 13.46 -14.92 30.28
N GLY A 431 13.97 -14.59 29.10
CA GLY A 431 13.16 -14.46 27.87
C GLY A 431 12.57 -13.06 27.65
N ASP A 432 12.72 -12.12 28.60
CA ASP A 432 12.49 -10.70 28.30
C ASP A 432 13.57 -10.23 27.30
N LYS A 433 13.14 -9.58 26.22
CA LYS A 433 14.04 -9.06 25.18
C LYS A 433 15.02 -8.02 25.73
N ARG A 434 14.67 -7.33 26.82
CA ARG A 434 15.54 -6.33 27.48
C ARG A 434 16.68 -6.97 28.28
N THR A 435 16.50 -8.22 28.73
CA THR A 435 17.48 -8.91 29.59
C THR A 435 18.84 -9.04 28.91
N PHE A 436 18.87 -9.34 27.61
CA PHE A 436 20.14 -9.41 26.88
C PHE A 436 20.83 -8.04 26.82
N ALA A 437 20.11 -6.99 26.42
CA ALA A 437 20.65 -5.63 26.35
C ALA A 437 21.15 -5.14 27.72
N LEU A 438 20.45 -5.51 28.80
CA LEU A 438 20.84 -5.21 30.18
C LEU A 438 22.13 -5.94 30.59
N LEU A 439 22.26 -7.22 30.28
CA LEU A 439 23.48 -7.97 30.55
C LEU A 439 24.66 -7.46 29.71
N ALA A 440 24.45 -7.12 28.43
CA ALA A 440 25.47 -6.54 27.56
C ALA A 440 25.93 -5.14 28.05
N LEU A 441 25.05 -4.39 28.71
CA LEU A 441 25.37 -3.11 29.35
C LEU A 441 26.18 -3.31 30.64
N LEU A 442 25.83 -4.31 31.46
CA LEU A 442 26.50 -4.62 32.74
C LEU A 442 27.88 -5.27 32.57
N TYR A 443 28.09 -6.03 31.50
CA TYR A 443 29.29 -6.83 31.27
C TYR A 443 29.94 -6.50 29.92
N PRO A 444 30.45 -5.26 29.74
CA PRO A 444 30.97 -4.78 28.46
C PRO A 444 32.25 -5.49 27.98
N PHE A 445 32.94 -6.22 28.87
CA PHE A 445 34.15 -6.97 28.56
C PHE A 445 33.88 -8.29 27.79
N VAL A 446 32.61 -8.70 27.68
CA VAL A 446 32.24 -9.93 26.97
C VAL A 446 32.34 -9.68 25.46
N ASP A 447 33.10 -10.50 24.74
CA ASP A 447 33.26 -10.38 23.28
C ASP A 447 32.05 -10.96 22.53
N LEU A 448 31.02 -10.14 22.36
CA LEU A 448 29.74 -10.50 21.75
C LEU A 448 29.80 -10.83 20.25
N ARG A 449 30.98 -10.79 19.62
CA ARG A 449 31.21 -11.33 18.26
C ARG A 449 31.08 -12.85 18.21
N ASN A 450 31.24 -13.53 19.35
CA ASN A 450 30.92 -14.94 19.49
C ASN A 450 29.44 -15.14 19.84
N VAL A 451 28.90 -16.33 19.62
CA VAL A 451 27.50 -16.62 19.96
C VAL A 451 27.36 -16.73 21.47
N PHE A 452 26.76 -15.71 22.10
CA PHE A 452 26.41 -15.70 23.51
C PHE A 452 24.92 -15.95 23.72
N HIS A 453 24.60 -16.66 24.80
CA HIS A 453 23.24 -16.86 25.26
C HIS A 453 23.09 -16.31 26.68
N ALA A 454 21.95 -15.67 26.97
CA ALA A 454 21.54 -15.50 28.35
C ALA A 454 21.18 -16.87 28.91
N ASP A 455 21.79 -17.29 30.02
CA ASP A 455 21.57 -18.58 30.65
C ASP A 455 21.61 -18.47 32.18
N HIS A 456 21.06 -19.46 32.87
CA HIS A 456 20.87 -19.48 34.31
C HIS A 456 22.12 -19.94 35.06
N VAL A 457 22.72 -19.12 35.94
CA VAL A 457 23.85 -19.51 36.83
C VAL A 457 23.56 -20.82 37.55
N PHE A 458 22.44 -20.91 38.27
CA PHE A 458 21.87 -22.16 38.74
C PHE A 458 20.91 -22.70 37.68
N PRO A 459 21.13 -23.91 37.12
CA PRO A 459 20.32 -24.42 36.03
C PRO A 459 18.83 -24.48 36.36
N ARG A 460 17.99 -23.96 35.47
CA ARG A 460 16.52 -23.96 35.63
C ARG A 460 15.95 -25.36 35.92
N SER A 461 16.56 -26.40 35.35
CA SER A 461 16.19 -27.80 35.54
C SER A 461 16.28 -28.28 37.00
N ARG A 462 16.97 -27.56 37.89
CA ARG A 462 17.09 -27.85 39.32
C ARG A 462 15.91 -27.30 40.15
N PHE A 463 15.12 -26.38 39.60
CA PHE A 463 14.04 -25.69 40.31
C PHE A 463 12.67 -26.34 40.10
N THR A 464 12.60 -27.63 39.76
CA THR A 464 11.32 -28.35 39.75
C THR A 464 10.88 -28.67 41.18
N VAL A 465 9.58 -28.65 41.44
CA VAL A 465 9.01 -28.92 42.78
C VAL A 465 9.57 -30.20 43.40
N ALA A 466 9.65 -31.28 42.61
CA ALA A 466 10.20 -32.57 43.07
C ALA A 466 11.69 -32.48 43.47
N LYS A 467 12.52 -31.78 42.69
CA LYS A 467 13.95 -31.65 42.97
C LYS A 467 14.22 -30.73 44.17
N LEU A 468 13.43 -29.66 44.34
CA LEU A 468 13.51 -28.76 45.49
C LEU A 468 13.12 -29.46 46.80
N ARG A 469 12.01 -30.23 46.79
CA ARG A 469 11.60 -31.05 47.95
C ARG A 469 12.68 -32.08 48.32
N ASN A 470 13.21 -32.79 47.32
CA ASN A 470 14.28 -33.78 47.55
C ASN A 470 15.58 -33.15 48.06
N ALA A 471 15.84 -31.88 47.73
CA ALA A 471 17.00 -31.14 48.22
C ALA A 471 16.79 -30.56 49.63
N GLY A 472 15.59 -30.69 50.22
CA GLY A 472 15.27 -30.21 51.57
C GLY A 472 14.77 -28.77 51.64
N VAL A 473 14.31 -28.18 50.53
CA VAL A 473 13.72 -26.84 50.52
C VAL A 473 12.33 -26.87 51.20
N PRO A 474 12.05 -25.99 52.18
CA PRO A 474 10.73 -25.88 52.80
C PRO A 474 9.61 -25.60 51.81
N GLU A 475 8.44 -26.20 52.02
CA GLU A 475 7.32 -26.16 51.06
C GLU A 475 6.84 -24.73 50.77
N ASP A 476 6.82 -23.86 51.79
CA ASP A 476 6.46 -22.45 51.72
C ASP A 476 7.47 -21.58 50.94
N ARG A 477 8.67 -22.12 50.65
CA ARG A 477 9.74 -21.42 49.92
C ARG A 477 9.89 -21.89 48.48
N ILE A 478 9.24 -22.98 48.08
CA ILE A 478 9.37 -23.57 46.74
C ILE A 478 8.95 -22.57 45.65
N GLU A 479 7.86 -21.84 45.87
CA GLU A 479 7.37 -20.84 44.91
C GLU A 479 8.36 -19.68 44.73
N VAL A 480 8.94 -19.20 45.83
CA VAL A 480 9.97 -18.14 45.83
C VAL A 480 11.22 -18.58 45.06
N PHE A 481 11.68 -19.82 45.28
CA PHE A 481 12.82 -20.38 44.55
C PHE A 481 12.53 -20.49 43.05
N HIS A 482 11.32 -20.91 42.69
CA HIS A 482 10.90 -21.05 41.30
C HIS A 482 10.82 -19.69 40.58
N ASP A 483 10.30 -18.65 41.24
CA ASP A 483 10.29 -17.29 40.69
C ASP A 483 11.71 -16.75 40.48
N LYS A 484 12.51 -16.71 41.56
CA LYS A 484 13.90 -16.20 41.56
C LYS A 484 14.81 -16.92 40.57
N ALA A 485 14.57 -18.20 40.30
CA ALA A 485 15.32 -18.96 39.31
C ALA A 485 15.33 -18.26 37.95
N ASN A 486 14.23 -17.63 37.53
CA ASN A 486 14.11 -17.01 36.21
C ASN A 486 14.38 -15.50 36.21
N ARG A 487 14.92 -14.92 37.28
CA ARG A 487 15.18 -13.46 37.39
C ARG A 487 16.65 -13.12 37.14
N LEU A 488 16.93 -11.86 36.81
CA LEU A 488 18.24 -11.35 36.38
C LEU A 488 19.40 -11.80 37.27
N ALA A 489 19.24 -11.81 38.60
CA ALA A 489 20.32 -12.21 39.51
C ALA A 489 20.70 -13.69 39.43
N ASN A 490 19.91 -14.54 38.76
CA ASN A 490 20.32 -15.89 38.37
C ASN A 490 20.71 -16.00 36.88
N LEU A 491 20.76 -14.90 36.11
CA LEU A 491 21.11 -14.94 34.69
C LEU A 491 22.54 -14.42 34.44
N GLN A 492 23.17 -14.89 33.37
CA GLN A 492 24.48 -14.46 32.91
C GLN A 492 24.61 -14.66 31.39
N LEU A 493 25.56 -13.96 30.77
CA LEU A 493 25.94 -14.24 29.38
C LEU A 493 26.96 -15.38 29.38
N LEU A 494 26.66 -16.45 28.64
CA LEU A 494 27.58 -17.56 28.42
C LEU A 494 27.83 -17.77 26.93
N GLU A 495 29.10 -17.97 26.59
CA GLU A 495 29.52 -18.35 25.25
C GLU A 495 28.92 -19.73 24.90
N GLY A 496 28.51 -19.94 23.65
CA GLY A 496 27.82 -21.15 23.23
C GLY A 496 28.58 -22.46 23.52
N SER A 497 29.92 -22.43 23.47
CA SER A 497 30.78 -23.57 23.83
C SER A 497 30.70 -23.90 25.34
N ALA A 498 30.81 -22.87 26.18
CA ALA A 498 30.69 -22.95 27.63
C ALA A 498 29.28 -23.37 28.08
N ASN A 499 28.23 -22.86 27.42
CA ASN A 499 26.85 -23.22 27.70
C ASN A 499 26.59 -24.72 27.45
N LYS A 500 27.06 -25.26 26.31
CA LYS A 500 26.95 -26.71 26.00
C LYS A 500 27.65 -27.60 27.03
N SER A 501 28.75 -27.14 27.62
CA SER A 501 29.51 -27.87 28.64
C SER A 501 28.90 -27.80 30.05
N LYS A 502 28.10 -26.78 30.33
CA LYS A 502 27.53 -26.52 31.65
C LYS A 502 26.33 -27.41 31.96
N GLN A 503 25.39 -27.53 31.02
CA GLN A 503 24.18 -28.36 31.16
C GLN A 503 23.48 -28.15 32.54
N ASP A 504 23.23 -29.24 33.27
CA ASP A 504 22.56 -29.25 34.56
C ASP A 504 23.54 -29.17 35.76
N LYS A 505 24.82 -28.83 35.54
CA LYS A 505 25.83 -28.73 36.62
C LYS A 505 25.55 -27.52 37.51
N LEU A 506 25.73 -27.70 38.82
CA LEU A 506 25.70 -26.57 39.76
C LEU A 506 26.90 -25.65 39.53
N PRO A 507 26.76 -24.34 39.78
CA PRO A 507 27.76 -23.35 39.39
C PRO A 507 29.12 -23.57 40.07
N ALA A 508 29.16 -23.99 41.34
CA ALA A 508 30.42 -24.31 42.03
C ALA A 508 31.20 -25.45 41.34
N ALA A 509 30.51 -26.54 41.00
CA ALA A 509 31.09 -27.68 40.30
C ALA A 509 31.56 -27.31 38.88
N TRP A 510 30.75 -26.53 38.15
CA TRP A 510 31.11 -26.07 36.82
C TRP A 510 32.32 -25.12 36.83
N LEU A 511 32.38 -24.18 37.79
CA LEU A 511 33.50 -23.26 37.94
C LEU A 511 34.80 -24.00 38.29
N ALA A 512 34.75 -25.00 39.18
CA ALA A 512 35.92 -25.79 39.56
C ALA A 512 36.48 -26.61 38.37
N GLU A 513 35.61 -27.11 37.50
CA GLU A 513 36.00 -27.85 36.28
C GLU A 513 36.56 -26.91 35.20
N ARG A 514 35.92 -25.76 34.97
CA ARG A 514 36.30 -24.82 33.91
C ARG A 514 37.53 -23.99 34.26
N TYR A 515 37.69 -23.67 35.54
CA TYR A 515 38.78 -22.88 36.12
C TYR A 515 39.40 -23.62 37.32
N PRO A 516 40.30 -24.59 37.06
CA PRO A 516 40.96 -25.34 38.13
C PRO A 516 41.80 -24.44 39.05
N ASP A 517 42.40 -23.39 38.48
CA ASP A 517 43.13 -22.37 39.22
C ASP A 517 42.19 -21.48 40.05
N GLU A 518 42.54 -21.28 41.33
CA GLU A 518 41.72 -20.53 42.28
C GLU A 518 41.67 -19.02 41.95
N GLY A 519 42.78 -18.46 41.47
CA GLY A 519 42.85 -17.05 41.06
C GLY A 519 42.00 -16.76 39.83
N ALA A 520 42.08 -17.62 38.80
CA ALA A 520 41.25 -17.51 37.60
C ALA A 520 39.75 -17.64 37.90
N ARG A 521 39.39 -18.52 38.85
CA ARG A 521 38.01 -18.71 39.31
C ARG A 521 37.48 -17.52 40.09
N ALA A 522 38.27 -16.97 41.02
CA ALA A 522 37.92 -15.75 41.74
C ALA A 522 37.71 -14.57 40.78
N ASN A 523 38.64 -14.39 39.83
CA ASN A 523 38.54 -13.36 38.80
C ASN A 523 37.27 -13.49 37.95
N TYR A 524 36.88 -14.71 37.54
CA TYR A 524 35.62 -14.92 36.83
C TYR A 524 34.40 -14.52 37.68
N CYS A 525 34.39 -14.90 38.96
CA CYS A 525 33.31 -14.56 39.88
C CYS A 525 33.19 -13.05 40.10
N ASP A 526 34.31 -12.35 40.23
CA ASP A 526 34.32 -10.89 40.42
C ASP A 526 33.84 -10.15 39.17
N LEU A 527 34.32 -10.56 37.98
CA LEU A 527 33.90 -9.95 36.71
C LEU A 527 32.39 -10.07 36.46
N HIS A 528 31.76 -11.17 36.89
CA HIS A 528 30.34 -11.50 36.66
C HIS A 528 29.44 -11.28 37.90
N ASP A 529 29.94 -10.59 38.93
CA ASP A 529 29.25 -10.29 40.19
C ASP A 529 28.72 -11.54 40.94
N LEU A 530 29.34 -12.71 40.72
CA LEU A 530 28.93 -13.97 41.34
C LEU A 530 29.27 -14.01 42.83
N GLY A 531 30.40 -13.43 43.25
CA GLY A 531 30.87 -13.52 44.64
C GLY A 531 31.07 -14.97 45.10
N ALA A 532 30.73 -15.27 46.35
CA ALA A 532 30.79 -16.62 46.90
C ALA A 532 29.66 -17.49 46.33
N VAL A 533 30.02 -18.47 45.49
CA VAL A 533 29.09 -19.41 44.86
C VAL A 533 28.91 -20.64 45.74
N PRO A 534 27.70 -20.99 46.18
CA PRO A 534 27.50 -22.14 47.06
C PRO A 534 27.54 -23.47 46.31
N ASP A 535 27.91 -24.53 47.04
CA ASP A 535 28.01 -25.91 46.52
C ASP A 535 26.64 -26.56 46.30
N GLY A 536 25.61 -26.10 47.01
CA GLY A 536 24.26 -26.67 47.03
C GLY A 536 23.17 -25.66 46.71
N ILE A 537 21.96 -26.16 46.45
CA ILE A 537 20.80 -25.32 46.12
C ILE A 537 20.16 -24.66 47.35
N LEU A 538 20.40 -25.16 48.56
CA LEU A 538 19.80 -24.61 49.78
C LEU A 538 20.21 -23.14 50.03
N ASP A 539 21.44 -22.80 49.68
CA ASP A 539 21.98 -21.44 49.82
C ASP A 539 21.71 -20.56 48.58
N PHE A 540 20.94 -21.06 47.60
CA PHE A 540 20.62 -20.32 46.37
C PHE A 540 20.02 -18.95 46.67
N GLU A 541 19.09 -18.87 47.62
CA GLU A 541 18.41 -17.62 47.92
C GLU A 541 19.35 -16.58 48.51
N HIS A 542 20.27 -16.97 49.40
CA HIS A 542 21.27 -16.07 49.94
C HIS A 542 22.23 -15.58 48.85
N PHE A 543 22.67 -16.50 47.97
CA PHE A 543 23.45 -16.15 46.79
C PHE A 543 22.71 -15.16 45.89
N TYR A 544 21.42 -15.41 45.63
CA TYR A 544 20.58 -14.59 44.77
C TYR A 544 20.50 -13.15 45.27
N GLU A 545 20.20 -12.93 46.56
CA GLU A 545 20.09 -11.58 47.12
C GLU A 545 21.45 -10.86 47.11
N ALA A 546 22.51 -11.54 47.52
CA ALA A 546 23.84 -10.96 47.52
C ALA A 546 24.31 -10.57 46.10
N ARG A 547 23.98 -11.38 45.09
CA ARG A 547 24.27 -11.06 43.68
C ARG A 547 23.37 -9.95 43.16
N ARG A 548 22.08 -9.94 43.53
CA ARG A 548 21.14 -8.86 43.17
C ARG A 548 21.66 -7.50 43.64
N ASP A 549 22.17 -7.43 44.88
CA ASP A 549 22.73 -6.19 45.43
C ASP A 549 23.99 -5.73 44.68
N ARG A 550 24.90 -6.66 44.33
CA ARG A 550 26.09 -6.35 43.51
C ARG A 550 25.71 -5.85 42.12
N ILE A 551 24.77 -6.52 41.46
CA ILE A 551 24.27 -6.10 40.15
C ILE A 551 23.59 -4.72 40.27
N ALA A 552 22.83 -4.46 41.33
CA ALA A 552 22.21 -3.16 41.58
C ALA A 552 23.26 -2.05 41.72
N ALA A 553 24.33 -2.29 42.48
CA ALA A 553 25.43 -1.35 42.63
C ALA A 553 26.12 -1.06 41.28
N ARG A 554 26.41 -2.11 40.50
CA ARG A 554 27.00 -1.97 39.16
C ARG A 554 26.06 -1.23 38.20
N LEU A 555 24.78 -1.59 38.17
CA LEU A 555 23.78 -0.96 37.30
C LEU A 555 23.68 0.53 37.59
N ARG A 556 23.65 0.94 38.86
CA ARG A 556 23.69 2.35 39.25
C ARG A 556 24.95 3.06 38.77
N ALA A 557 26.11 2.41 38.86
CA ALA A 557 27.37 2.99 38.39
C ALA A 557 27.38 3.18 36.86
N VAL A 558 26.96 2.16 36.11
CA VAL A 558 26.91 2.19 34.63
C VAL A 558 25.90 3.23 34.13
N LEU A 559 24.77 3.40 34.83
CA LEU A 559 23.74 4.37 34.44
C LEU A 559 24.05 5.81 34.90
N LYS A 560 24.88 6.01 35.93
CA LYS A 560 25.34 7.34 36.39
C LYS A 560 26.58 7.84 35.62
N GLY A 561 27.47 6.94 35.19
CA GLY A 561 28.77 7.28 34.60
C GLY A 561 28.74 8.00 33.25
N ASN A 562 27.56 8.14 32.62
CA ASN A 562 27.39 8.78 31.30
C ASN A 562 26.62 10.11 31.36
N GLY A 563 26.43 10.68 32.55
CA GLY A 563 25.91 12.04 32.71
C GLY A 563 27.04 12.97 33.13
N SER A 564 27.47 13.87 32.24
CA SER A 564 28.29 15.02 32.59
C SER A 564 27.69 15.71 33.82
N THR A 565 28.54 15.96 34.81
CA THR A 565 28.28 16.72 36.03
C THR A 565 27.70 18.10 35.70
N ALA A 566 26.43 18.30 36.03
CA ALA A 566 25.87 19.61 36.33
C ALA A 566 25.04 19.43 37.61
N GLU A 567 25.54 20.04 38.68
CA GLU A 567 25.04 19.95 40.04
C GLU A 567 23.60 20.50 40.14
N ASP A 568 22.79 19.78 40.91
CA ASP A 568 21.49 20.23 41.42
C ASP A 568 21.72 21.33 42.46
N GLU A 569 21.29 22.56 42.16
CA GLU A 569 20.82 23.50 43.19
C GLU A 569 19.32 23.73 42.96
N VAL A 570 18.49 23.08 43.78
CA VAL A 570 17.08 23.44 43.96
C VAL A 570 16.94 23.99 45.37
N ASP A 571 16.69 25.28 45.43
CA ASP A 571 16.37 26.09 46.61
C ASP A 571 14.95 25.75 47.10
N PRO A 572 14.71 25.46 48.40
CA PRO A 572 13.39 25.15 48.91
C PRO A 572 12.77 26.38 49.57
N ASP A 573 12.02 27.18 48.81
CA ASP A 573 10.96 28.03 49.36
C ASP A 573 10.13 28.62 48.22
N ASP A 574 8.89 28.19 48.06
CA ASP A 574 7.78 29.14 48.19
C ASP A 574 6.46 28.39 48.42
N SER A 575 5.67 29.01 49.28
CA SER A 575 4.44 28.53 49.86
C SER A 575 3.25 29.25 49.23
N GLY A 576 2.12 28.55 49.16
CA GLY A 576 0.81 29.20 49.17
C GLY A 576 -0.07 28.97 47.95
N GLY A 577 -1.26 28.42 48.20
CA GLY A 577 -2.35 28.45 47.23
C GLY A 577 -3.43 27.40 47.48
N HIS A 578 -4.28 27.64 48.49
CA HIS A 578 -5.48 26.87 48.82
C HIS A 578 -6.46 26.70 47.63
N GLY A 579 -7.17 25.56 47.61
CA GLY A 579 -8.37 25.36 46.79
C GLY A 579 -8.99 23.98 47.00
N GLU A 580 -10.11 23.94 47.70
CA GLU A 580 -10.90 22.79 48.19
C GLU A 580 -11.41 21.79 47.12
N GLY A 581 -11.70 20.56 47.56
CA GLY A 581 -12.85 19.80 47.06
C GLY A 581 -12.59 18.35 46.63
N ALA A 582 -12.70 17.40 47.56
CA ALA A 582 -13.02 16.00 47.27
C ALA A 582 -14.57 15.86 47.12
N PRO A 583 -15.15 14.79 46.50
CA PRO A 583 -14.97 13.43 47.02
C PRO A 583 -14.83 12.29 45.98
N ASP A 584 -14.52 11.15 46.57
CA ASP A 584 -14.28 9.80 46.09
C ASP A 584 -15.31 9.12 45.16
N ALA A 585 -14.74 8.16 44.41
CA ALA A 585 -15.21 6.80 44.11
C ALA A 585 -16.43 6.56 43.20
N ALA A 586 -16.17 5.93 42.05
CA ALA A 586 -16.65 4.57 41.74
C ALA A 586 -15.97 4.04 40.45
N GLY A 587 -15.51 2.80 40.49
CA GLY A 587 -14.77 2.16 39.41
C GLY A 587 -15.61 1.72 38.21
N SER A 588 -14.93 1.38 37.12
CA SER A 588 -15.35 0.39 36.13
C SER A 588 -14.15 -0.04 35.28
N ALA A 589 -14.03 -1.35 35.11
CA ALA A 589 -13.04 -2.05 34.29
C ALA A 589 -13.41 -1.98 32.77
N PRO A 590 -12.65 -2.64 31.88
CA PRO A 590 -12.17 -2.05 30.64
C PRO A 590 -13.20 -2.00 29.50
N GLY A 591 -13.03 -0.98 28.67
CA GLY A 591 -13.87 -0.64 27.53
C GLY A 591 -13.98 -1.75 26.47
N GLU A 592 -15.24 -1.97 26.09
CA GLU A 592 -15.67 -2.68 24.90
C GLU A 592 -15.04 -2.12 23.63
N ALA A 593 -14.85 -3.02 22.68
CA ALA A 593 -14.43 -2.76 21.32
C ALA A 593 -15.18 -1.57 20.72
N ALA A 594 -14.43 -0.56 20.28
CA ALA A 594 -14.93 0.54 19.47
C ALA A 594 -15.39 -0.02 18.11
N SER A 595 -16.66 -0.41 18.06
CA SER A 595 -17.42 -0.56 16.83
C SER A 595 -17.65 0.84 16.27
N ALA A 596 -16.70 1.32 15.47
CA ALA A 596 -16.92 2.48 14.62
C ALA A 596 -17.90 2.05 13.51
N VAL A 597 -19.18 2.21 13.83
CA VAL A 597 -20.28 2.24 12.86
C VAL A 597 -19.89 3.28 11.81
N LEU A 598 -19.56 2.83 10.61
CA LEU A 598 -19.67 3.65 9.41
C LEU A 598 -21.10 4.20 9.44
N GLU A 599 -21.26 5.50 9.66
CA GLU A 599 -22.50 6.17 9.31
C GLU A 599 -22.77 5.79 7.86
N ALA A 600 -23.82 4.99 7.66
CA ALA A 600 -24.23 4.56 6.35
C ALA A 600 -24.68 5.81 5.60
N SER A 601 -23.75 6.42 4.87
CA SER A 601 -24.11 7.17 3.68
C SER A 601 -24.98 6.23 2.86
N SER A 602 -26.21 6.62 2.53
CA SER A 602 -27.07 5.84 1.64
C SER A 602 -26.39 5.75 0.26
N PRO A 603 -26.51 4.63 -0.48
CA PRO A 603 -25.99 4.55 -1.84
C PRO A 603 -26.56 5.72 -2.65
N SER A 604 -25.66 6.56 -3.16
CA SER A 604 -25.98 7.77 -3.90
C SER A 604 -26.33 7.38 -5.34
N ALA A 605 -27.61 7.14 -5.60
CA ALA A 605 -28.13 6.76 -6.91
C ALA A 605 -27.51 5.46 -7.49
N GLY A 606 -28.17 4.90 -8.50
CA GLY A 606 -27.64 3.77 -9.26
C GLY A 606 -27.01 4.25 -10.56
N VAL A 607 -25.87 3.69 -10.96
CA VAL A 607 -25.27 3.99 -12.26
C VAL A 607 -25.61 2.88 -13.26
N SER A 608 -26.04 3.25 -14.46
CA SER A 608 -26.18 2.30 -15.55
C SER A 608 -24.82 1.72 -15.90
N PHE A 609 -24.69 0.38 -15.89
CA PHE A 609 -23.44 -0.26 -16.26
C PHE A 609 -22.99 0.09 -17.69
N ARG A 610 -23.95 0.30 -18.62
CA ARG A 610 -23.63 0.75 -19.98
C ARG A 610 -22.97 2.13 -19.99
N ALA A 611 -23.37 3.05 -19.10
CA ALA A 611 -22.75 4.36 -18.98
C ALA A 611 -21.30 4.26 -18.49
N VAL A 612 -21.03 3.36 -17.53
CA VAL A 612 -19.66 3.08 -17.06
C VAL A 612 -18.78 2.54 -18.19
N LEU A 613 -19.30 1.59 -18.98
CA LEU A 613 -18.57 1.02 -20.12
C LEU A 613 -18.34 2.02 -21.27
N ALA A 614 -19.32 2.87 -21.56
CA ALA A 614 -19.17 3.92 -22.57
C ALA A 614 -18.11 4.94 -22.16
N ALA A 615 -18.05 5.29 -20.87
CA ALA A 615 -17.01 6.15 -20.32
C ALA A 615 -15.61 5.50 -20.34
N ILE A 616 -15.53 4.17 -20.20
CA ILE A 616 -14.28 3.41 -20.41
C ILE A 616 -13.81 3.51 -21.88
N ASP A 617 -14.71 3.63 -22.84
CA ASP A 617 -14.44 3.63 -24.29
C ASP A 617 -14.22 5.00 -24.91
N ALA A 618 -14.78 6.08 -24.33
CA ALA A 618 -14.66 7.44 -24.85
C ALA A 618 -13.22 7.97 -24.89
N ARG A 619 -12.24 7.13 -24.55
CA ARG A 619 -10.81 7.37 -24.71
C ARG A 619 -10.46 7.31 -26.20
N PRO A 620 -9.90 8.38 -26.79
CA PRO A 620 -9.36 8.28 -28.14
C PRO A 620 -8.28 7.18 -28.16
N PRO A 621 -8.23 6.34 -29.21
CA PRO A 621 -7.15 5.37 -29.36
C PRO A 621 -5.80 6.10 -29.39
N ASP A 622 -4.82 5.54 -28.70
CA ASP A 622 -3.46 6.08 -28.63
C ASP A 622 -2.91 6.42 -30.02
N GLY A 623 -2.46 7.66 -30.19
CA GLY A 623 -1.68 8.09 -31.36
C GLY A 623 -2.37 9.12 -32.27
N LEU A 624 -2.39 10.38 -31.87
CA LEU A 624 -2.40 11.49 -32.83
C LEU A 624 -0.96 11.63 -33.39
N ILE A 625 -0.76 11.18 -34.63
CA ILE A 625 0.48 11.35 -35.39
C ILE A 625 0.70 12.86 -35.62
N PRO A 626 1.91 13.41 -35.40
CA PRO A 626 2.22 14.80 -35.74
C PRO A 626 2.29 14.96 -37.27
N GLY A 627 1.57 15.95 -37.80
CA GLY A 627 1.61 16.34 -39.20
C GLY A 627 0.32 16.00 -39.97
N LEU A 628 -0.40 17.06 -40.34
CA LEU A 628 -1.68 17.10 -41.06
C LEU A 628 -2.93 16.84 -40.21
N HIS A 629 -3.51 17.91 -39.67
CA HIS A 629 -4.78 17.87 -38.94
C HIS A 629 -5.94 18.24 -39.86
N ARG A 630 -6.64 17.22 -40.38
CA ARG A 630 -7.95 17.38 -41.03
C ARG A 630 -9.00 16.74 -40.15
N VAL A 631 -9.72 17.55 -39.38
CA VAL A 631 -10.86 17.06 -38.59
C VAL A 631 -12.12 17.37 -39.38
N ARG A 632 -12.84 16.31 -39.77
CA ARG A 632 -14.13 16.39 -40.45
C ARG A 632 -15.21 15.92 -39.49
N GLY A 633 -16.19 16.79 -39.23
CA GLY A 633 -17.41 16.42 -38.51
C GLY A 633 -18.61 16.48 -39.45
N TYR A 634 -19.51 15.52 -39.30
CA TYR A 634 -20.79 15.46 -40.01
C TYR A 634 -21.91 15.35 -38.98
N GLN A 635 -22.86 16.28 -39.01
CA GLN A 635 -24.07 16.18 -38.20
C GLN A 635 -25.29 16.48 -39.07
N ALA A 636 -26.16 15.47 -39.19
CA ALA A 636 -27.46 15.58 -39.82
C ALA A 636 -28.56 15.39 -38.77
N TRP A 637 -29.56 16.25 -38.79
CA TRP A 637 -30.72 16.17 -37.91
C TRP A 637 -31.99 15.97 -38.74
N ARG A 638 -32.94 15.18 -38.23
CA ARG A 638 -34.25 14.95 -38.86
C ARG A 638 -35.35 14.87 -37.81
N PRO A 639 -36.24 15.85 -37.80
CA PRO A 639 -37.65 15.59 -37.55
C PRO A 639 -38.47 16.26 -38.66
N ASP A 640 -39.31 15.44 -39.29
CA ASP A 640 -40.49 15.84 -40.05
C ASP A 640 -40.24 16.85 -41.21
N GLU A 641 -39.87 16.29 -42.37
CA GLU A 641 -39.85 16.89 -43.71
C GLU A 641 -38.93 18.10 -43.99
N GLN A 642 -38.05 18.52 -43.08
CA GLN A 642 -36.95 19.44 -43.42
C GLN A 642 -35.57 18.82 -43.19
N HIS A 643 -34.95 18.33 -44.29
CA HIS A 643 -33.59 17.78 -44.27
C HIS A 643 -32.55 18.89 -44.28
N TRP A 644 -31.71 18.96 -43.24
CA TRP A 644 -30.49 19.78 -43.26
C TRP A 644 -29.27 19.02 -42.74
N ALA A 645 -28.09 19.40 -43.26
CA ALA A 645 -26.81 18.86 -42.85
C ALA A 645 -25.83 20.02 -42.63
N LEU A 646 -25.20 20.04 -41.44
CA LEU A 646 -24.09 20.92 -41.15
C LEU A 646 -22.80 20.12 -41.36
N HIS A 647 -21.99 20.59 -42.31
CA HIS A 647 -20.66 20.06 -42.55
C HIS A 647 -19.65 21.09 -42.06
N TYR A 648 -18.69 20.69 -41.24
CA TYR A 648 -17.58 21.57 -40.91
C TYR A 648 -16.26 20.85 -41.15
N GLU A 649 -15.28 21.61 -41.61
CA GLU A 649 -13.94 21.13 -41.85
C GLU A 649 -12.94 22.08 -41.19
N LEU A 650 -12.13 21.54 -40.27
CA LEU A 650 -11.03 22.29 -39.66
C LEU A 650 -9.78 22.09 -40.51
N LEU A 651 -9.22 23.19 -41.02
CA LEU A 651 -7.99 23.19 -41.79
C LEU A 651 -6.89 23.93 -41.00
N ALA A 652 -5.97 23.17 -40.42
CA ALA A 652 -4.79 23.72 -39.74
C ALA A 652 -3.53 23.30 -40.50
N HIS A 653 -2.84 24.26 -41.12
CA HIS A 653 -1.52 24.07 -41.74
C HIS A 653 -0.42 24.68 -40.85
N GLU A 654 0.76 24.03 -40.80
CA GLU A 654 1.92 24.59 -40.12
C GLU A 654 2.34 25.92 -40.74
N GLY A 655 2.50 26.96 -39.91
CA GLY A 655 2.99 28.28 -40.33
C GLY A 655 1.94 29.24 -40.90
N THR A 656 0.67 28.86 -40.95
CA THR A 656 -0.44 29.77 -41.31
C THR A 656 -1.45 29.88 -40.17
N PRO A 657 -2.18 31.00 -40.04
CA PRO A 657 -3.24 31.13 -39.05
C PRO A 657 -4.28 30.01 -39.26
N PRO A 658 -4.72 29.32 -38.19
CA PRO A 658 -5.71 28.26 -38.31
C PRO A 658 -6.99 28.83 -38.91
N THR A 659 -7.47 28.22 -40.00
CA THR A 659 -8.65 28.66 -40.75
C THR A 659 -9.73 27.62 -40.56
N ILE A 660 -10.84 28.01 -39.94
CA ILE A 660 -12.01 27.14 -39.79
C ILE A 660 -12.90 27.34 -41.01
N GLU A 661 -13.34 26.29 -41.71
CA GLU A 661 -14.31 26.41 -42.80
C GLU A 661 -15.62 25.70 -42.40
N ILE A 662 -16.70 26.45 -42.24
CA ILE A 662 -18.03 25.89 -41.93
C ILE A 662 -18.90 25.90 -43.18
N HIS A 663 -19.38 24.72 -43.59
CA HIS A 663 -20.21 24.51 -44.78
C HIS A 663 -21.65 24.16 -44.37
N ILE A 664 -22.58 25.06 -44.67
CA ILE A 664 -24.01 24.84 -44.38
C ILE A 664 -24.68 24.39 -45.68
N GLU A 665 -25.30 23.20 -45.72
CA GLU A 665 -26.08 22.76 -46.89
C GLU A 665 -27.59 22.81 -46.60
N HIS A 666 -28.33 23.74 -47.24
CA HIS A 666 -29.81 23.69 -47.19
C HIS A 666 -30.52 24.36 -48.36
N ARG A 667 -31.58 23.73 -48.90
CA ARG A 667 -32.29 24.19 -50.12
C ARG A 667 -33.06 25.52 -49.99
N ASN A 668 -33.45 25.95 -48.79
CA ASN A 668 -34.34 27.11 -48.56
C ASN A 668 -33.90 28.07 -47.42
N LEU A 669 -32.73 27.93 -46.79
CA LEU A 669 -32.40 28.67 -45.54
C LEU A 669 -31.53 29.93 -45.67
N VAL A 670 -30.95 30.20 -46.85
CA VAL A 670 -29.92 31.25 -46.99
C VAL A 670 -30.45 32.66 -46.73
N VAL A 671 -31.75 32.91 -46.91
CA VAL A 671 -32.33 34.25 -46.80
C VAL A 671 -32.47 34.72 -45.35
N HIS A 672 -32.66 33.80 -44.38
CA HIS A 672 -32.83 34.14 -42.97
C HIS A 672 -31.59 33.86 -42.11
N ALA A 673 -30.71 32.94 -42.51
CA ALA A 673 -29.49 32.63 -41.77
C ALA A 673 -28.37 33.68 -41.97
N ARG A 674 -28.37 34.40 -43.10
CA ARG A 674 -27.32 35.37 -43.45
C ARG A 674 -27.15 36.50 -42.43
N PRO A 675 -28.23 37.18 -41.99
CA PRO A 675 -28.13 38.25 -40.99
C PRO A 675 -27.67 37.71 -39.63
N LEU A 676 -28.20 36.55 -39.21
CA LEU A 676 -27.85 35.92 -37.93
C LEU A 676 -26.40 35.46 -37.88
N LEU A 677 -25.88 34.86 -38.95
CA LEU A 677 -24.48 34.46 -39.03
C LEU A 677 -23.53 35.66 -39.08
N ALA A 678 -23.94 36.78 -39.68
CA ALA A 678 -23.17 38.02 -39.68
C ALA A 678 -23.16 38.70 -38.30
N GLU A 679 -24.29 38.73 -37.61
CA GLU A 679 -24.43 39.26 -36.25
C GLU A 679 -23.64 38.38 -35.25
N TRP A 680 -23.73 37.07 -35.39
CA TRP A 680 -22.96 36.09 -34.63
C TRP A 680 -21.44 36.21 -34.88
N ALA A 681 -20.99 36.29 -36.14
CA ALA A 681 -19.57 36.51 -36.45
C ALA A 681 -19.03 37.82 -35.84
N THR A 682 -19.88 38.85 -35.75
CA THR A 682 -19.53 40.11 -35.08
C THR A 682 -19.47 39.96 -33.56
N SER A 683 -20.32 39.13 -32.95
CA SER A 683 -20.32 38.85 -31.50
C SER A 683 -19.09 38.07 -31.02
N LEU A 684 -18.44 37.30 -31.90
CA LEU A 684 -17.21 36.54 -31.63
C LEU A 684 -15.91 37.35 -31.81
N ALA A 685 -16.00 38.57 -32.34
CA ALA A 685 -14.86 39.45 -32.56
C ALA A 685 -13.98 39.76 -31.32
N PRO A 686 -14.45 39.71 -30.06
CA PRO A 686 -13.59 39.89 -28.89
C PRO A 686 -12.59 38.74 -28.65
N GLU A 687 -12.96 37.52 -29.04
CA GLU A 687 -12.18 36.29 -28.83
C GLU A 687 -11.35 35.90 -30.07
N PHE A 688 -11.79 36.34 -31.26
CA PHE A 688 -11.15 36.06 -32.54
C PHE A 688 -10.86 37.37 -33.28
N GLN A 689 -9.58 37.67 -33.54
CA GLN A 689 -9.14 38.96 -34.10
C GLN A 689 -9.78 39.31 -35.46
N HIS A 690 -10.10 38.31 -36.30
CA HIS A 690 -10.59 38.50 -37.67
C HIS A 690 -11.62 37.44 -38.11
N ALA A 691 -12.80 37.40 -37.47
CA ALA A 691 -13.92 36.60 -37.99
C ALA A 691 -14.43 37.21 -39.32
N GLN A 692 -14.34 36.48 -40.44
CA GLN A 692 -14.84 36.90 -41.75
C GLN A 692 -15.76 35.83 -42.37
N LEU A 693 -16.98 36.24 -42.71
CA LEU A 693 -17.97 35.38 -43.36
C LEU A 693 -17.96 35.62 -44.87
N GLU A 694 -17.57 34.62 -45.65
CA GLU A 694 -17.58 34.65 -47.10
C GLU A 694 -18.63 33.68 -47.67
N PHE A 695 -19.36 34.09 -48.70
CA PHE A 695 -20.30 33.19 -49.38
C PHE A 695 -19.72 32.80 -50.73
N ASP A 696 -19.44 31.52 -50.94
CA ASP A 696 -18.94 31.01 -52.21
C ASP A 696 -20.05 31.08 -53.28
N PRO A 697 -19.90 31.92 -54.33
CA PRO A 697 -20.90 32.07 -55.36
C PRO A 697 -20.91 30.93 -56.40
N THR A 698 -19.93 30.02 -56.37
CA THR A 698 -19.69 29.00 -57.40
C THR A 698 -20.25 27.62 -57.06
N TRP A 699 -20.52 27.34 -55.79
CA TRP A 699 -21.15 26.10 -55.33
C TRP A 699 -22.68 26.25 -55.26
N SER A 700 -23.43 25.20 -55.61
CA SER A 700 -24.88 25.21 -55.88
C SER A 700 -25.73 26.00 -54.85
N ARG A 701 -25.96 27.30 -55.10
CA ARG A 701 -26.90 28.28 -54.49
C ARG A 701 -27.17 28.29 -52.98
N ASN A 702 -26.57 27.44 -52.17
CA ASN A 702 -27.04 27.11 -50.83
C ASN A 702 -25.92 26.76 -49.84
N LYS A 703 -24.70 27.26 -50.06
CA LYS A 703 -23.53 27.01 -49.21
C LYS A 703 -22.80 28.32 -48.89
N GLY A 704 -22.41 28.49 -47.63
CA GLY A 704 -21.57 29.59 -47.16
C GLY A 704 -20.32 29.06 -46.48
N ARG A 705 -19.29 29.88 -46.34
CA ARG A 705 -18.02 29.58 -45.66
C ARG A 705 -17.71 30.66 -44.63
N LEU A 706 -17.79 30.32 -43.35
CA LEU A 706 -17.27 31.20 -42.29
C LEU A 706 -15.80 30.88 -42.03
N THR A 707 -14.94 31.89 -42.01
CA THR A 707 -13.52 31.80 -41.64
C THR A 707 -13.29 32.48 -40.29
N LEU A 708 -12.73 31.73 -39.34
CA LEU A 708 -12.34 32.24 -38.00
C LEU A 708 -10.84 32.07 -37.80
N THR A 709 -10.17 33.12 -37.31
CA THR A 709 -8.73 33.15 -37.03
C THR A 709 -8.45 33.54 -35.59
N HIS A 710 -7.74 32.69 -34.83
CA HIS A 710 -7.41 32.91 -33.41
C HIS A 710 -6.10 33.71 -33.24
N PRO A 711 -6.00 34.64 -32.28
CA PRO A 711 -4.83 35.50 -32.10
C PRO A 711 -3.59 34.78 -31.51
N ASP A 712 -3.78 33.73 -30.70
CA ASP A 712 -2.67 32.99 -30.08
C ASP A 712 -2.40 31.64 -30.77
N GLN A 713 -1.12 31.34 -31.04
CA GLN A 713 -0.68 30.34 -32.04
C GLN A 713 -0.13 29.03 -31.46
N THR A 714 -0.06 28.84 -30.14
CA THR A 714 0.80 27.80 -29.54
C THR A 714 0.13 26.51 -29.04
N ASP A 715 -1.19 26.42 -28.84
CA ASP A 715 -1.79 25.20 -28.23
C ASP A 715 -2.96 24.61 -29.04
N VAL A 716 -2.81 23.38 -29.54
CA VAL A 716 -3.81 22.63 -30.35
C VAL A 716 -4.94 22.05 -29.48
N ALA A 717 -4.71 21.83 -28.19
CA ALA A 717 -5.71 21.29 -27.28
C ALA A 717 -6.75 22.36 -26.90
N THR A 718 -6.29 23.57 -26.56
CA THR A 718 -7.18 24.73 -26.36
C THR A 718 -8.03 25.01 -27.60
N ARG A 719 -7.42 24.87 -28.80
CA ARG A 719 -8.11 25.00 -30.10
C ARG A 719 -9.27 23.99 -30.28
N ALA A 720 -9.20 22.80 -29.68
CA ALA A 720 -10.23 21.77 -29.80
C ALA A 720 -11.40 21.99 -28.81
N ASP A 721 -11.10 22.46 -27.60
CA ASP A 721 -12.13 22.79 -26.60
C ASP A 721 -12.90 24.06 -26.97
N ASP A 722 -12.20 25.10 -27.44
CA ASP A 722 -12.84 26.29 -27.99
C ASP A 722 -13.71 25.93 -29.21
N PHE A 723 -13.28 24.96 -30.01
CA PHE A 723 -14.04 24.44 -31.15
C PHE A 723 -15.34 23.74 -30.73
N VAL A 724 -15.30 22.85 -29.72
CA VAL A 724 -16.52 22.21 -29.18
C VAL A 724 -17.47 23.26 -28.63
N ARG A 725 -16.93 24.26 -27.93
CA ARG A 725 -17.69 25.37 -27.36
C ARG A 725 -18.33 26.24 -28.46
N LEU A 726 -17.61 26.49 -29.55
CA LEU A 726 -18.07 27.28 -30.69
C LEU A 726 -19.18 26.56 -31.47
N VAL A 727 -19.06 25.24 -31.68
CA VAL A 727 -20.13 24.42 -32.27
C VAL A 727 -21.39 24.42 -31.39
N GLN A 728 -21.22 24.28 -30.07
CA GLN A 728 -22.33 24.33 -29.11
C GLN A 728 -23.02 25.69 -29.08
N LEU A 729 -22.26 26.79 -29.12
CA LEU A 729 -22.80 28.16 -29.15
C LEU A 729 -23.51 28.47 -30.48
N THR A 730 -22.96 28.04 -31.62
CA THR A 730 -23.60 28.20 -32.95
C THR A 730 -24.95 27.48 -32.99
N LYS A 731 -24.98 26.28 -32.41
CA LYS A 731 -26.20 25.46 -32.29
C LYS A 731 -27.25 26.13 -31.41
N HIS A 732 -26.81 26.79 -30.33
CA HIS A 732 -27.70 27.48 -29.39
C HIS A 732 -28.24 28.82 -29.93
N ALA A 733 -27.40 29.58 -30.63
CA ALA A 733 -27.74 30.89 -31.18
C ALA A 733 -28.68 30.82 -32.39
N LEU A 734 -28.55 29.79 -33.24
CA LEU A 734 -29.39 29.65 -34.41
C LEU A 734 -30.79 29.13 -34.08
N TRP A 735 -30.96 28.32 -33.01
CA TRP A 735 -32.27 27.77 -32.60
C TRP A 735 -32.36 27.52 -31.08
N PRO A 736 -32.76 28.52 -30.28
CA PRO A 736 -32.86 28.42 -28.82
C PRO A 736 -33.89 27.38 -28.32
N ASP A 737 -34.97 27.17 -29.09
CA ASP A 737 -36.15 26.41 -28.63
C ASP A 737 -36.14 24.92 -29.01
N ALA A 738 -35.07 24.40 -29.59
CA ALA A 738 -35.01 23.02 -30.12
C ALA A 738 -34.46 21.97 -29.13
N PHE A 739 -34.19 22.33 -27.86
CA PHE A 739 -33.60 21.42 -26.88
C PHE A 739 -34.37 21.40 -25.56
N THR A 740 -35.16 20.35 -25.35
CA THR A 740 -35.37 19.75 -24.03
C THR A 740 -34.78 18.34 -24.04
N GLU A 741 -33.74 18.20 -23.21
CA GLU A 741 -32.83 17.05 -22.91
C GLU A 741 -32.06 16.41 -24.07
#